data_AF-A0A9P0B704-F1
#
_entry.id   AF-A0A9P0B704-F1
#
_cell.length_a   1.000
_cell.length_b   1.000
_cell.length_c   1.000
_cell.angle_alpha   90.00
_cell.angle_beta   90.00
_cell.angle_gamma   90.00
#
_symmetry.space_group_name_H-M   'P 1'
#
loop_
_entity.id
_entity.type
_entity.pdbx_description
1 polymer ?
#
loop_
_entity_poly.entity_id
_entity_poly.type
_entity_poly.pdbx_seq_one_letter_code
_entity_poly.pdbx_strand_id
1 'polypeptide(L)'
;MRNVFFLPELDKLINFPNANQEKVVVISILGKSAYNALALKTKCIGKSFTSFSKKNNECSIEGWYDEENQIIYLHLRSLLDTDCLIENYEKIKRKVEEEKNCNDFLAVNDEIKSFFARSLHLLLYISHIVILSHPGNTFDTNYIQHFKAIESLSQKSYLKVTEELRSCEGISSEWVDNGRLCTPRLIFYFERCSKNVQNIKKLEHNLEDKIYHILKKTRIVNNSGGSLFAIPLNEEFVFVSTDGAQDQLGDMVRGLILDCQPGGAMHVEPPFSTLSNAEKSFERFLRVHIDQAKNKGFEDVISTGRHQTQQSAYFELPTLKHWALVTSRLYKVILEDSLVPALCTDMRFSELRCKKVLPLALARYQENLPSHYAKAEHLARLSVALALFRAQARGPVFDEFVEQLELDCLKHWENGRQQCEAASMTGNPCKLPKHGSDQEHVSAFLYKAICDCGRKVFQREDPYSAKQANYVFYQLVSKECQCSKLERISFPIFEPSIKEYKAATLAETDESSLSVLSDRSGELTPDNDRGLVRQPSTTEYLPGMLTLNSPPSLLPVFSSWSLVCLGASSLYSHNLGLSESHHPGFLSSTNYLLPWDVTVYSKAKTSWTNVATKFTARGRRGRPMGGQPQFTVKVFIGVEYECSSGHRFMLAAPDRVLKATPGSIVKDTGTKVAKSDMPLYYPCACRAGKYAQLMRLHVVTPKAPVYCTLNPKVQPAQGAPIFVSNLDGPTKLTQSAYWVMRLPYVYVADKEHFQQNTSARLLQGVFGVTEME
;
A
#
# COMPACT_ATOMS: atom_id res chain seq x y z
N MET A 1 -8.14 -28.15 57.77
CA MET A 1 -7.60 -27.83 56.43
C MET A 1 -8.71 -27.12 55.66
N ARG A 2 -8.44 -26.06 54.88
CA ARG A 2 -9.50 -25.38 54.11
C ARG A 2 -9.87 -26.22 52.89
N ASN A 3 -11.14 -26.59 52.74
CA ASN A 3 -11.67 -27.37 51.61
C ASN A 3 -11.90 -26.47 50.40
N VAL A 4 -10.81 -26.00 49.77
CA VAL A 4 -10.84 -25.13 48.58
C VAL A 4 -10.76 -25.96 47.29
N PHE A 5 -11.54 -25.59 46.27
CA PHE A 5 -11.60 -26.24 44.96
C PHE A 5 -11.76 -25.20 43.83
N PHE A 6 -11.65 -25.62 42.57
CA PHE A 6 -11.86 -24.77 41.40
C PHE A 6 -12.83 -25.46 40.45
N LEU A 7 -13.77 -24.74 39.85
CA LEU A 7 -14.60 -25.34 38.80
C LEU A 7 -13.79 -25.52 37.50
N PRO A 8 -13.92 -26.66 36.79
CA PRO A 8 -14.81 -27.80 37.03
C PRO A 8 -14.22 -28.96 37.87
N GLU A 9 -13.04 -28.79 38.47
CA GLU A 9 -12.31 -29.81 39.27
C GLU A 9 -13.00 -30.09 40.62
N LEU A 10 -14.06 -30.91 40.60
CA LEU A 10 -14.94 -31.19 41.74
C LEU A 10 -14.78 -32.59 42.37
N ASP A 11 -13.84 -33.41 41.88
CA ASP A 11 -13.67 -34.81 42.32
C ASP A 11 -13.41 -34.93 43.83
N LYS A 12 -12.75 -33.92 44.43
CA LYS A 12 -12.50 -33.87 45.87
C LYS A 12 -13.78 -33.73 46.70
N LEU A 13 -14.79 -33.03 46.19
CA LEU A 13 -16.09 -32.87 46.87
C LEU A 13 -16.98 -34.08 46.65
N ILE A 14 -16.92 -34.70 45.47
CA ILE A 14 -17.68 -35.92 45.15
C ILE A 14 -17.26 -37.09 46.06
N ASN A 15 -15.95 -37.18 46.33
CA ASN A 15 -15.36 -38.24 47.16
C ASN A 15 -15.27 -37.86 48.66
N PHE A 16 -15.90 -36.76 49.08
CA PHE A 16 -15.86 -36.32 50.47
C PHE A 16 -16.69 -37.26 51.36
N PRO A 17 -16.22 -37.63 52.57
CA PRO A 17 -17.01 -38.44 53.51
C PRO A 17 -18.35 -37.74 53.82
N ASN A 18 -19.45 -38.50 53.89
CA ASN A 18 -20.82 -38.00 54.09
C ASN A 18 -21.41 -37.06 53.01
N ALA A 19 -20.78 -36.94 51.83
CA ALA A 19 -21.28 -36.09 50.74
C ALA A 19 -22.72 -36.38 50.26
N ASN A 20 -23.27 -37.55 50.58
CA ASN A 20 -24.65 -37.96 50.27
C ASN A 20 -25.68 -37.55 51.33
N GLN A 21 -25.24 -37.19 52.54
CA GLN A 21 -26.14 -36.92 53.68
C GLN A 21 -26.25 -35.42 53.99
N GLU A 22 -25.21 -34.65 53.72
CA GLU A 22 -25.16 -33.22 54.03
C GLU A 22 -25.86 -32.39 52.95
N LYS A 23 -26.97 -31.75 53.33
CA LYS A 23 -27.64 -30.73 52.50
C LYS A 23 -26.90 -29.41 52.63
N VAL A 24 -26.65 -28.75 51.51
CA VAL A 24 -25.79 -27.56 51.46
C VAL A 24 -26.50 -26.34 50.90
N VAL A 25 -26.18 -25.18 51.44
CA VAL A 25 -26.56 -23.88 50.86
C VAL A 25 -25.40 -23.35 50.02
N VAL A 26 -25.72 -22.76 48.88
CA VAL A 26 -24.71 -22.32 47.91
C VAL A 26 -24.80 -20.81 47.74
N ILE A 27 -23.68 -20.13 47.99
CA ILE A 27 -23.55 -18.68 47.96
C ILE A 27 -22.48 -18.30 46.94
N SER A 28 -22.88 -17.57 45.90
CA SER A 28 -21.96 -17.08 44.87
C SER A 28 -21.63 -15.62 45.06
N ILE A 29 -20.37 -15.26 44.89
CA ILE A 29 -19.82 -13.92 45.02
C ILE A 29 -19.23 -13.54 43.66
N LEU A 30 -19.80 -12.50 43.06
CA LEU A 30 -19.39 -12.00 41.75
C LEU A 30 -19.50 -10.48 41.70
N GLY A 31 -18.94 -9.85 40.67
CA GLY A 31 -18.96 -8.41 40.53
C GLY A 31 -17.59 -7.84 40.20
N LYS A 32 -17.32 -6.64 40.68
CA LYS A 32 -16.07 -5.91 40.47
C LYS A 32 -15.35 -5.71 41.80
N SER A 33 -14.04 -5.61 41.75
CA SER A 33 -13.19 -5.27 42.91
C SER A 33 -12.23 -4.13 42.56
N ALA A 34 -11.92 -3.31 43.56
CA ALA A 34 -10.97 -2.21 43.42
C ALA A 34 -9.52 -2.72 43.34
N TYR A 35 -8.62 -1.87 42.83
CA TYR A 35 -7.18 -2.12 42.91
C TYR A 35 -6.71 -2.27 44.36
N ASN A 36 -5.78 -3.20 44.60
CA ASN A 36 -5.27 -3.59 45.93
C ASN A 36 -6.29 -4.33 46.81
N ALA A 37 -7.38 -4.83 46.24
CA ALA A 37 -8.31 -5.72 46.95
C ALA A 37 -7.88 -7.20 46.84
N LEU A 38 -6.80 -7.52 46.13
CA LEU A 38 -6.36 -8.88 45.81
C LEU A 38 -7.45 -9.67 45.07
N ALA A 39 -8.22 -8.99 44.22
CA ALA A 39 -9.44 -9.49 43.57
C ALA A 39 -10.52 -10.02 44.53
N LEU A 40 -10.43 -9.75 45.85
CA LEU A 40 -11.42 -10.14 46.84
C LEU A 40 -12.62 -9.20 46.78
N LYS A 41 -13.78 -9.77 46.50
CA LYS A 41 -15.05 -9.03 46.36
C LYS A 41 -15.76 -8.77 47.70
N THR A 42 -15.48 -9.56 48.72
CA THR A 42 -16.02 -9.36 50.07
C THR A 42 -14.90 -9.56 51.09
N LYS A 43 -14.67 -8.58 51.96
CA LYS A 43 -13.53 -8.62 52.89
C LYS A 43 -13.69 -9.69 53.98
N CYS A 44 -14.91 -9.91 54.46
CA CYS A 44 -15.20 -10.84 55.57
C CYS A 44 -15.03 -12.29 55.16
N ILE A 45 -15.49 -12.66 53.96
CA ILE A 45 -15.46 -14.04 53.44
C ILE A 45 -14.19 -14.27 52.59
N GLY A 46 -13.67 -13.21 51.97
CA GLY A 46 -12.47 -13.21 51.13
C GLY A 46 -11.21 -13.76 51.78
N LYS A 47 -11.05 -13.63 53.11
CA LYS A 47 -9.88 -14.18 53.84
C LYS A 47 -9.75 -15.71 53.72
N SER A 48 -10.84 -16.41 53.43
CA SER A 48 -10.84 -17.86 53.19
C SER A 48 -10.28 -18.20 51.80
N PHE A 49 -10.45 -17.31 50.83
CA PHE A 49 -9.97 -17.39 49.44
C PHE A 49 -8.60 -16.72 49.30
N THR A 50 -7.52 -17.45 49.55
CA THR A 50 -6.15 -16.86 49.55
C THR A 50 -5.15 -17.72 48.81
N SER A 51 -5.61 -18.64 47.96
CA SER A 51 -4.66 -19.38 47.15
C SER A 51 -4.08 -18.44 46.09
N PHE A 52 -2.85 -17.97 46.30
CA PHE A 52 -1.93 -17.42 45.28
C PHE A 52 -1.56 -18.48 44.23
N SER A 53 -2.53 -19.32 43.86
CA SER A 53 -2.37 -20.32 42.83
C SER A 53 -2.24 -19.57 41.51
N LYS A 54 -1.01 -19.55 40.99
CA LYS A 54 -0.60 -19.19 39.63
C LYS A 54 -1.27 -20.07 38.56
N LYS A 55 -2.59 -20.31 38.63
CA LYS A 55 -3.33 -20.90 37.51
C LYS A 55 -3.66 -19.75 36.56
N ASN A 56 -3.02 -19.81 35.41
CA ASN A 56 -2.88 -18.80 34.36
C ASN A 56 -4.19 -18.42 33.62
N ASN A 57 -5.36 -18.64 34.22
CA ASN A 57 -6.64 -18.48 33.54
C ASN A 57 -7.16 -17.05 33.66
N GLU A 58 -7.62 -16.50 32.54
CA GLU A 58 -8.17 -15.13 32.44
C GLU A 58 -9.39 -14.92 33.35
N CYS A 59 -10.17 -15.97 33.58
CA CYS A 59 -11.28 -15.98 34.52
C CYS A 59 -11.42 -17.39 35.14
N SER A 60 -11.74 -17.47 36.43
CA SER A 60 -11.89 -18.74 37.14
C SER A 60 -12.89 -18.64 38.29
N ILE A 61 -13.62 -19.72 38.57
CA ILE A 61 -14.52 -19.81 39.74
C ILE A 61 -13.82 -20.64 40.82
N GLU A 62 -13.42 -19.96 41.90
CA GLU A 62 -12.85 -20.58 43.10
C GLU A 62 -13.97 -20.94 44.07
N GLY A 63 -13.93 -22.13 44.64
CA GLY A 63 -14.94 -22.63 45.57
C GLY A 63 -14.35 -22.96 46.93
N TRP A 64 -15.11 -22.73 47.99
CA TRP A 64 -14.75 -23.11 49.35
C TRP A 64 -15.95 -23.79 50.02
N TYR A 65 -15.74 -24.99 50.56
CA TYR A 65 -16.74 -25.69 51.36
C TYR A 65 -16.49 -25.46 52.85
N ASP A 66 -17.48 -24.85 53.50
CA ASP A 66 -17.57 -24.70 54.96
C ASP A 66 -18.38 -25.87 55.53
N GLU A 67 -17.67 -26.84 56.08
CA GLU A 67 -18.23 -28.07 56.65
C GLU A 67 -19.05 -27.79 57.92
N GLU A 68 -18.63 -26.83 58.75
CA GLU A 68 -19.29 -26.51 60.02
C GLU A 68 -20.68 -25.93 59.77
N ASN A 69 -20.80 -25.06 58.76
CA ASN A 69 -22.06 -24.42 58.42
C ASN A 69 -22.78 -25.10 57.24
N GLN A 70 -22.21 -26.12 56.61
CA GLN A 70 -22.76 -26.75 55.39
C GLN A 70 -23.03 -25.72 54.27
N ILE A 71 -22.06 -24.83 54.02
CA ILE A 71 -22.17 -23.77 53.01
C ILE A 71 -21.08 -23.93 51.97
N ILE A 72 -21.46 -23.83 50.70
CA ILE A 72 -20.53 -23.72 49.59
C ILE A 72 -20.46 -22.25 49.17
N TYR A 73 -19.28 -21.66 49.27
CA TYR A 73 -19.01 -20.34 48.74
C TYR A 73 -18.31 -20.46 47.39
N LEU A 74 -18.83 -19.77 46.38
CA LEU A 74 -18.23 -19.64 45.06
C LEU A 74 -17.79 -18.20 44.84
N HIS A 75 -16.57 -18.00 44.37
CA HIS A 75 -16.00 -16.70 44.09
C HIS A 75 -15.55 -16.65 42.63
N LEU A 76 -16.22 -15.83 41.82
CA LEU A 76 -15.84 -15.61 40.42
C LEU A 76 -14.70 -14.60 40.36
N ARG A 77 -13.49 -15.02 39.99
CA ARG A 77 -12.41 -14.10 39.59
C ARG A 77 -12.51 -13.85 38.08
N SER A 78 -12.63 -12.59 37.69
CA SER A 78 -12.78 -12.22 36.28
C SER A 78 -11.93 -11.03 35.91
N LEU A 79 -11.77 -10.77 34.61
CA LEU A 79 -11.09 -9.56 34.11
C LEU A 79 -11.83 -8.24 34.41
N LEU A 80 -13.01 -8.30 35.03
CA LEU A 80 -13.66 -7.11 35.60
C LEU A 80 -13.07 -6.70 36.96
N ASP A 81 -12.27 -7.57 37.59
CA ASP A 81 -11.49 -7.26 38.77
C ASP A 81 -10.22 -6.52 38.38
N THR A 82 -9.93 -5.40 39.05
CA THR A 82 -8.83 -4.52 38.66
C THR A 82 -7.47 -5.23 38.76
N ASP A 83 -7.27 -6.02 39.81
CA ASP A 83 -6.02 -6.77 40.00
C ASP A 83 -5.85 -7.87 38.93
N CYS A 84 -6.91 -8.62 38.61
CA CYS A 84 -6.89 -9.65 37.56
C CYS A 84 -6.62 -9.06 36.17
N LEU A 85 -7.18 -7.88 35.88
CA LEU A 85 -6.95 -7.17 34.63
C LEU A 85 -5.48 -6.77 34.49
N ILE A 86 -4.87 -6.25 35.55
CA ILE A 86 -3.44 -5.87 35.56
C ILE A 86 -2.54 -7.10 35.40
N GLU A 87 -2.82 -8.18 36.12
CA GLU A 87 -2.05 -9.43 36.03
C GLU A 87 -2.06 -10.04 34.62
N ASN A 88 -3.18 -9.89 33.89
CA ASN A 88 -3.33 -10.45 32.54
C ASN A 88 -3.17 -9.41 31.42
N TYR A 89 -2.77 -8.18 31.73
CA TYR A 89 -2.66 -7.09 30.74
C TYR A 89 -1.74 -7.45 29.58
N GLU A 90 -0.55 -8.01 29.85
CA GLU A 90 0.40 -8.42 28.82
C GLU A 90 -0.15 -9.53 27.92
N LYS A 91 -0.98 -10.44 28.45
CA LYS A 91 -1.63 -11.48 27.64
C LYS A 91 -2.68 -10.88 26.72
N ILE A 92 -3.50 -9.97 27.24
CA ILE A 92 -4.53 -9.25 26.47
C ILE A 92 -3.86 -8.45 25.36
N LYS A 93 -2.79 -7.72 25.68
CA LYS A 93 -2.01 -6.94 24.71
C LYS A 93 -1.47 -7.84 23.59
N ARG A 94 -0.82 -8.95 23.96
CA ARG A 94 -0.29 -9.91 22.98
C ARG A 94 -1.39 -10.49 22.09
N LYS A 95 -2.57 -10.78 22.65
CA LYS A 95 -3.72 -11.28 21.89
C LYS A 95 -4.18 -10.26 20.84
N VAL A 96 -4.21 -8.97 21.17
CA VAL A 96 -4.57 -7.89 20.24
C VAL A 96 -3.51 -7.72 19.14
N GLU A 97 -2.23 -7.89 19.45
CA GLU A 97 -1.12 -7.66 18.51
C GLU A 97 -0.83 -8.86 17.59
N GLU A 98 -1.01 -10.10 18.06
CA GLU A 98 -0.57 -11.32 17.35
C GLU A 98 -1.71 -12.08 16.63
N GLU A 99 -2.95 -12.00 17.10
CA GLU A 99 -4.06 -12.73 16.49
C GLU A 99 -4.71 -11.93 15.36
N LYS A 100 -4.51 -12.38 14.11
CA LYS A 100 -5.06 -11.76 12.89
C LYS A 100 -6.59 -11.51 12.91
N ASN A 101 -7.34 -12.29 13.71
CA ASN A 101 -8.79 -12.17 13.84
C ASN A 101 -9.24 -11.13 14.88
N CYS A 102 -8.30 -10.57 15.65
CA CYS A 102 -8.59 -9.75 16.83
C CYS A 102 -7.63 -8.55 16.92
N ASN A 103 -7.45 -7.82 15.81
CA ASN A 103 -6.55 -6.65 15.74
C ASN A 103 -7.04 -5.45 16.58
N ASP A 104 -8.18 -5.57 17.28
CA ASP A 104 -8.79 -4.49 18.06
C ASP A 104 -9.22 -4.98 19.45
N PHE A 105 -8.92 -4.17 20.46
CA PHE A 105 -9.27 -4.43 21.86
C PHE A 105 -10.78 -4.64 22.08
N LEU A 106 -11.64 -4.01 21.30
CA LEU A 106 -13.10 -4.14 21.44
C LEU A 106 -13.59 -5.56 21.14
N ALA A 107 -12.93 -6.28 20.23
CA ALA A 107 -13.22 -7.69 19.96
C ALA A 107 -12.84 -8.56 21.17
N VAL A 108 -11.65 -8.36 21.75
CA VAL A 108 -11.25 -9.04 23.00
C VAL A 108 -12.20 -8.70 24.15
N ASN A 109 -12.59 -7.43 24.29
CA ASN A 109 -13.51 -6.98 25.32
C ASN A 109 -14.89 -7.64 25.20
N ASP A 110 -15.35 -7.92 23.99
CA ASP A 110 -16.59 -8.64 23.75
C ASP A 110 -16.51 -10.12 24.17
N GLU A 111 -15.36 -10.76 24.02
CA GLU A 111 -15.08 -12.09 24.59
C GLU A 111 -15.12 -12.05 26.12
N ILE A 112 -14.49 -11.04 26.73
CA ILE A 112 -14.47 -10.84 28.20
C ILE A 112 -15.89 -10.68 28.74
N LYS A 113 -16.69 -9.78 28.14
CA LYS A 113 -18.11 -9.58 28.51
C LYS A 113 -18.92 -10.87 28.35
N SER A 114 -18.70 -11.59 27.24
CA SER A 114 -19.40 -12.83 26.93
C SER A 114 -19.08 -13.93 27.94
N PHE A 115 -17.79 -14.10 28.28
CA PHE A 115 -17.36 -15.04 29.30
C PHE A 115 -17.94 -14.69 30.68
N PHE A 116 -17.90 -13.42 31.07
CA PHE A 116 -18.48 -12.97 32.34
C PHE A 116 -20.00 -13.25 32.38
N ALA A 117 -20.73 -12.98 31.29
CA ALA A 117 -22.16 -13.27 31.20
C ALA A 117 -22.47 -14.78 31.30
N ARG A 118 -21.69 -15.63 30.63
CA ARG A 118 -21.81 -17.10 30.73
C ARG A 118 -21.52 -17.59 32.16
N SER A 119 -20.49 -17.04 32.80
CA SER A 119 -20.15 -17.34 34.20
C SER A 119 -21.27 -16.92 35.16
N LEU A 120 -21.82 -15.72 34.98
CA LEU A 120 -22.96 -15.24 35.77
C LEU A 120 -24.20 -16.12 35.57
N HIS A 121 -24.47 -16.56 34.33
CA HIS A 121 -25.57 -17.49 34.02
C HIS A 121 -25.41 -18.82 34.76
N LEU A 122 -24.21 -19.42 34.73
CA LEU A 122 -23.92 -20.64 35.48
C LEU A 122 -24.16 -20.45 36.98
N LEU A 123 -23.64 -19.37 37.57
CA LEU A 123 -23.77 -19.10 39.01
C LEU A 123 -25.24 -18.91 39.42
N LEU A 124 -26.07 -18.29 38.58
CA LEU A 124 -27.51 -18.16 38.85
C LEU A 124 -28.25 -19.52 38.85
N TYR A 125 -27.73 -20.53 38.15
CA TYR A 125 -28.36 -21.86 38.08
C TYR A 125 -27.98 -22.76 39.25
N ILE A 126 -26.76 -22.60 39.78
CA ILE A 126 -26.18 -23.49 40.80
C ILE A 126 -26.20 -22.90 42.22
N SER A 127 -26.71 -21.67 42.41
CA SER A 127 -26.68 -20.96 43.70
C SER A 127 -28.05 -20.69 44.28
N HIS A 128 -28.12 -20.54 45.60
CA HIS A 128 -29.31 -20.06 46.30
C HIS A 128 -29.22 -18.54 46.52
N ILE A 129 -28.05 -18.05 46.92
CA ILE A 129 -27.81 -16.63 47.18
C ILE A 129 -26.67 -16.18 46.27
N VAL A 130 -26.84 -15.02 45.65
CA VAL A 130 -25.84 -14.40 44.78
C VAL A 130 -25.54 -13.00 45.31
N ILE A 131 -24.29 -12.74 45.64
CA ILE A 131 -23.79 -11.47 46.13
C ILE A 131 -23.09 -10.75 44.97
N LEU A 132 -23.65 -9.61 44.56
CA LEU A 132 -23.05 -8.71 43.59
C LEU A 132 -22.23 -7.64 44.32
N SER A 133 -20.91 -7.79 44.28
CA SER A 133 -19.97 -6.82 44.85
C SER A 133 -19.65 -5.70 43.86
N HIS A 134 -19.59 -4.47 44.38
CA HIS A 134 -19.17 -3.30 43.63
C HIS A 134 -18.25 -2.41 44.48
N PRO A 135 -17.12 -1.93 43.93
CA PRO A 135 -16.15 -1.15 44.70
C PRO A 135 -16.61 0.27 45.02
N GLY A 136 -17.57 0.80 44.26
CA GLY A 136 -18.17 2.11 44.48
C GLY A 136 -19.36 2.09 45.44
N ASN A 137 -20.13 3.18 45.46
CA ASN A 137 -21.33 3.37 46.28
C ASN A 137 -22.63 3.53 45.45
N THR A 138 -22.56 3.20 44.16
CA THR A 138 -23.66 3.32 43.21
C THR A 138 -23.79 2.03 42.40
N PHE A 139 -25.03 1.64 42.10
CA PHE A 139 -25.30 0.50 41.22
C PHE A 139 -24.81 0.76 39.80
N ASP A 140 -24.05 -0.18 39.24
CA ASP A 140 -23.57 -0.12 37.87
C ASP A 140 -24.66 -0.58 36.89
N THR A 141 -25.14 0.35 36.07
CA THR A 141 -26.20 0.10 35.09
C THR A 141 -25.75 -0.81 33.94
N ASN A 142 -24.45 -1.06 33.75
CA ASN A 142 -23.97 -2.00 32.74
C ASN A 142 -24.41 -3.45 33.02
N TYR A 143 -24.69 -3.81 34.27
CA TYR A 143 -25.25 -5.12 34.60
C TYR A 143 -26.63 -5.35 33.97
N ILE A 144 -27.38 -4.31 33.64
CA ILE A 144 -28.68 -4.41 32.96
C ILE A 144 -28.53 -5.10 31.60
N GLN A 145 -27.47 -4.78 30.85
CA GLN A 145 -27.18 -5.42 29.56
C GLN A 145 -26.84 -6.90 29.76
N HIS A 146 -26.03 -7.21 30.79
CA HIS A 146 -25.67 -8.60 31.14
C HIS A 146 -26.91 -9.41 31.53
N PHE A 147 -27.78 -8.88 32.40
CA PHE A 147 -29.00 -9.57 32.81
C PHE A 147 -29.94 -9.84 31.63
N LYS A 148 -30.15 -8.88 30.73
CA LYS A 148 -30.94 -9.10 29.51
C LYS A 148 -30.31 -10.12 28.57
N ALA A 149 -28.98 -10.11 28.44
CA ALA A 149 -28.27 -11.10 27.64
C ALA A 149 -28.43 -12.50 28.22
N ILE A 150 -28.35 -12.63 29.55
CA ILE A 150 -28.54 -13.89 30.28
C ILE A 150 -29.97 -14.42 30.15
N GLU A 151 -30.98 -13.57 30.18
CA GLU A 151 -32.37 -13.98 29.93
C GLU A 151 -32.54 -14.62 28.54
N SER A 152 -31.84 -14.08 27.53
CA SER A 152 -31.82 -14.72 26.20
C SER A 152 -31.00 -16.01 26.17
N LEU A 153 -29.88 -16.07 26.92
CA LEU A 153 -29.06 -17.27 27.03
C LEU A 153 -29.79 -18.40 27.74
N SER A 154 -30.51 -18.10 28.83
CA SER A 154 -31.26 -19.07 29.62
C SER A 154 -32.29 -19.80 28.77
N GLN A 155 -33.06 -19.07 27.96
CA GLN A 155 -34.03 -19.62 27.01
C GLN A 155 -33.38 -20.55 25.99
N LYS A 156 -32.20 -20.19 25.47
CA LYS A 156 -31.46 -20.99 24.47
C LYS A 156 -30.82 -22.24 25.09
N SER A 157 -30.29 -22.13 26.30
CA SER A 157 -29.60 -23.23 26.98
C SER A 157 -30.56 -24.19 27.69
N TYR A 158 -31.81 -23.79 27.94
CA TYR A 158 -32.74 -24.53 28.80
C TYR A 158 -32.91 -26.00 28.39
N LEU A 159 -33.17 -26.28 27.10
CA LEU A 159 -33.33 -27.66 26.64
C LEU A 159 -32.07 -28.52 26.88
N LYS A 160 -30.89 -28.00 26.55
CA LYS A 160 -29.60 -28.68 26.78
C LYS A 160 -29.35 -28.93 28.26
N VAL A 161 -29.66 -27.94 29.09
CA VAL A 161 -29.51 -28.02 30.55
C VAL A 161 -30.43 -29.10 31.12
N THR A 162 -31.70 -29.13 30.74
CA THR A 162 -32.65 -30.14 31.22
C THR A 162 -32.28 -31.55 30.75
N GLU A 163 -31.78 -31.72 29.52
CA GLU A 163 -31.28 -33.00 29.02
C GLU A 163 -30.10 -33.54 29.83
N GLU A 164 -29.13 -32.68 30.16
CA GLU A 164 -28.00 -33.06 31.01
C GLU A 164 -28.42 -33.37 32.45
N LEU A 165 -29.39 -32.63 33.00
CA LEU A 165 -29.94 -32.92 34.32
C LEU A 165 -30.68 -34.26 34.36
N ARG A 166 -31.44 -34.62 33.32
CA ARG A 166 -32.09 -35.95 33.21
C ARG A 166 -31.08 -37.10 33.18
N SER A 167 -29.87 -36.85 32.69
CA SER A 167 -28.81 -37.86 32.63
C SER A 167 -28.18 -38.16 33.99
N CYS A 168 -28.41 -37.31 34.99
CA CYS A 168 -27.84 -37.46 36.32
C CYS A 168 -28.80 -38.28 37.22
N GLU A 169 -28.30 -39.39 37.76
CA GLU A 169 -29.06 -40.23 38.68
C GLU A 169 -29.25 -39.55 40.05
N GLY A 170 -30.44 -39.70 40.65
CA GLY A 170 -30.72 -39.26 42.03
C GLY A 170 -31.22 -37.82 42.20
N ILE A 171 -31.52 -37.11 41.11
CA ILE A 171 -32.05 -35.73 41.12
C ILE A 171 -33.59 -35.74 41.13
N SER A 172 -34.21 -34.78 41.83
CA SER A 172 -35.67 -34.60 41.85
C SER A 172 -36.21 -34.18 40.48
N SER A 173 -37.42 -34.64 40.12
CA SER A 173 -38.08 -34.24 38.87
C SER A 173 -38.31 -32.73 38.80
N GLU A 174 -38.58 -32.10 39.94
CA GLU A 174 -38.78 -30.64 40.02
C GLU A 174 -37.49 -29.85 39.71
N TRP A 175 -36.31 -30.36 40.10
CA TRP A 175 -35.03 -29.74 39.72
C TRP A 175 -34.76 -29.88 38.22
N VAL A 176 -35.07 -31.04 37.63
CA VAL A 176 -34.96 -31.25 36.19
C VAL A 176 -35.89 -30.28 35.43
N ASP A 177 -37.15 -30.16 35.86
CA ASP A 177 -38.15 -29.31 35.20
C ASP A 177 -37.82 -27.82 35.31
N ASN A 178 -37.29 -27.36 36.44
CA ASN A 178 -36.91 -25.95 36.62
C ASN A 178 -35.50 -25.63 36.07
N GLY A 179 -34.65 -26.64 35.89
CA GLY A 179 -33.28 -26.49 35.40
C GLY A 179 -32.29 -25.85 36.39
N ARG A 180 -32.74 -25.47 37.59
CA ARG A 180 -31.97 -24.76 38.64
C ARG A 180 -32.42 -25.22 40.04
N LEU A 181 -31.69 -24.83 41.09
CA LEU A 181 -32.02 -25.16 42.48
C LEU A 181 -33.21 -24.37 43.04
N CYS A 182 -33.21 -23.07 42.77
CA CYS A 182 -34.28 -22.14 43.12
C CYS A 182 -34.13 -20.90 42.25
N THR A 183 -35.04 -19.93 42.39
CA THR A 183 -34.75 -18.57 41.90
C THR A 183 -33.82 -17.90 42.90
N PRO A 184 -32.54 -17.64 42.58
CA PRO A 184 -31.58 -17.16 43.57
C PRO A 184 -31.91 -15.74 44.05
N ARG A 185 -31.62 -15.44 45.33
CA ARG A 185 -31.69 -14.07 45.86
C ARG A 185 -30.46 -13.27 45.47
N LEU A 186 -30.66 -12.10 44.87
CA LEU A 186 -29.57 -11.18 44.53
C LEU A 186 -29.38 -10.14 45.63
N ILE A 187 -28.23 -10.19 46.29
CA ILE A 187 -27.78 -9.27 47.34
C ILE A 187 -26.72 -8.33 46.77
N PHE A 188 -26.76 -7.05 47.11
CA PHE A 188 -25.78 -6.07 46.66
C PHE A 188 -24.83 -5.70 47.79
N TYR A 189 -23.53 -5.80 47.53
CA TYR A 189 -22.48 -5.43 48.46
C TYR A 189 -21.65 -4.27 47.88
N PHE A 190 -21.60 -3.16 48.59
CA PHE A 190 -20.81 -1.98 48.21
C PHE A 190 -19.61 -1.84 49.14
N GLU A 191 -18.40 -1.92 48.61
CA GLU A 191 -17.16 -1.90 49.40
C GLU A 191 -16.84 -0.53 50.02
N ARG A 192 -17.27 0.55 49.38
CA ARG A 192 -16.97 1.92 49.83
C ARG A 192 -18.24 2.67 50.17
N CYS A 193 -18.25 3.28 51.35
CA CYS A 193 -19.19 4.33 51.69
C CYS A 193 -18.63 5.71 51.29
N SER A 194 -19.50 6.65 50.92
CA SER A 194 -19.09 8.05 50.69
C SER A 194 -18.73 8.72 52.02
N LYS A 195 -17.61 9.44 52.06
CA LYS A 195 -17.09 10.12 53.28
C LYS A 195 -18.07 11.13 53.90
N ASN A 196 -19.07 11.59 53.15
CA ASN A 196 -20.01 12.62 53.58
C ASN A 196 -21.32 12.06 54.17
N VAL A 197 -21.48 10.75 54.31
CA VAL A 197 -22.73 10.12 54.73
C VAL A 197 -22.73 9.86 56.23
N GLN A 198 -23.61 10.55 56.97
CA GLN A 198 -23.77 10.35 58.42
C GLN A 198 -24.73 9.21 58.80
N ASN A 199 -25.67 8.82 57.92
CA ASN A 199 -26.63 7.75 58.18
C ASN A 199 -26.58 6.69 57.07
N ILE A 200 -25.89 5.58 57.35
CA ILE A 200 -25.64 4.50 56.38
C ILE A 200 -26.90 3.68 56.13
N LYS A 201 -27.73 3.43 57.15
CA LYS A 201 -29.01 2.71 56.97
C LYS A 201 -29.94 3.44 56.02
N LYS A 202 -30.02 4.78 56.13
CA LYS A 202 -30.77 5.61 55.19
C LYS A 202 -30.21 5.50 53.76
N LEU A 203 -28.88 5.41 53.61
CA LEU A 203 -28.25 5.20 52.31
C LEU A 203 -28.62 3.83 51.72
N GLU A 204 -28.60 2.77 52.53
CA GLU A 204 -28.98 1.41 52.11
C GLU A 204 -30.43 1.35 51.62
N HIS A 205 -31.39 1.83 52.40
CA HIS A 205 -32.79 1.90 51.96
C HIS A 205 -32.96 2.70 50.66
N ASN A 206 -32.26 3.85 50.54
CA ASN A 206 -32.30 4.63 49.30
C ASN A 206 -31.69 3.87 48.10
N LEU A 207 -30.67 3.04 48.33
CA LEU A 207 -30.07 2.21 47.28
C LEU A 207 -30.99 1.04 46.93
N GLU A 208 -31.64 0.41 47.90
CA GLU A 208 -32.66 -0.64 47.69
C GLU A 208 -33.78 -0.12 46.79
N ASP A 209 -34.40 1.01 47.16
CA ASP A 209 -35.46 1.64 46.38
C ASP A 209 -35.01 1.95 44.94
N LYS A 210 -33.80 2.51 44.79
CA LYS A 210 -33.24 2.83 43.46
C LYS A 210 -32.99 1.60 42.62
N ILE A 211 -32.34 0.58 43.20
CA ILE A 211 -32.03 -0.67 42.50
C ILE A 211 -33.33 -1.36 42.10
N TYR A 212 -34.28 -1.51 43.02
CA TYR A 212 -35.58 -2.09 42.73
C TYR A 212 -36.32 -1.33 41.61
N HIS A 213 -36.34 0.01 41.67
CA HIS A 213 -36.96 0.83 40.62
C HIS A 213 -36.28 0.66 39.25
N ILE A 214 -34.94 0.61 39.21
CA ILE A 214 -34.18 0.38 37.98
C ILE A 214 -34.50 -1.00 37.40
N LEU A 215 -34.44 -2.06 38.21
CA LEU A 215 -34.70 -3.44 37.78
C LEU A 215 -36.14 -3.63 37.30
N LYS A 216 -37.12 -3.03 37.99
CA LYS A 216 -38.53 -3.05 37.61
C LYS A 216 -38.79 -2.26 36.32
N LYS A 217 -38.23 -1.05 36.20
CA LYS A 217 -38.39 -0.20 35.00
C LYS A 217 -37.76 -0.85 33.76
N THR A 218 -36.67 -1.59 33.94
CA THR A 218 -35.99 -2.33 32.88
C THR A 218 -36.58 -3.71 32.58
N ARG A 219 -37.61 -4.13 33.33
CA ARG A 219 -38.34 -5.41 33.22
C ARG A 219 -37.50 -6.66 33.49
N ILE A 220 -36.42 -6.53 34.27
CA ILE A 220 -35.59 -7.67 34.70
C ILE A 220 -36.30 -8.46 35.80
N VAL A 221 -36.93 -7.75 36.73
CA VAL A 221 -37.75 -8.34 37.80
C VAL A 221 -39.22 -8.13 37.42
N ASN A 222 -39.90 -9.21 37.09
CA ASN A 222 -41.32 -9.24 36.74
C ASN A 222 -42.07 -10.20 37.67
N ASN A 223 -43.35 -9.94 37.95
CA ASN A 223 -44.21 -10.80 38.79
C ASN A 223 -44.71 -12.07 38.06
N SER A 224 -44.06 -12.46 36.97
CA SER A 224 -44.40 -13.62 36.15
C SER A 224 -43.27 -14.65 36.31
N GLY A 225 -43.59 -15.91 36.60
CA GLY A 225 -42.70 -16.95 37.13
C GLY A 225 -41.52 -17.42 36.27
N GLY A 226 -40.82 -16.52 35.56
CA GLY A 226 -39.63 -16.81 34.75
C GLY A 226 -38.45 -15.86 35.00
N SER A 227 -38.36 -15.21 36.17
CA SER A 227 -37.27 -14.28 36.46
C SER A 227 -35.93 -14.99 36.73
N LEU A 228 -34.82 -14.33 36.35
CA LEU A 228 -33.45 -14.83 36.54
C LEU A 228 -33.06 -14.93 38.01
N PHE A 229 -33.47 -13.95 38.82
CA PHE A 229 -33.18 -13.86 40.25
C PHE A 229 -34.32 -13.12 40.96
N ALA A 230 -34.43 -13.32 42.27
CA ALA A 230 -35.41 -12.67 43.13
C ALA A 230 -34.75 -11.55 43.95
N ILE A 231 -35.55 -10.53 44.27
CA ILE A 231 -35.19 -9.47 45.22
C ILE A 231 -36.04 -9.69 46.47
N PRO A 232 -35.44 -9.81 47.66
CA PRO A 232 -36.17 -9.93 48.92
C PRO A 232 -37.16 -8.78 49.12
N LEU A 233 -38.38 -9.08 49.57
CA LEU A 233 -39.43 -8.08 49.76
C LEU A 233 -39.44 -7.49 51.17
N ASN A 234 -39.17 -8.32 52.16
CA ASN A 234 -39.28 -7.98 53.58
C ASN A 234 -37.92 -7.97 54.30
N GLU A 235 -36.86 -8.43 53.64
CA GLU A 235 -35.50 -8.44 54.17
C GLU A 235 -34.64 -7.38 53.46
N GLU A 236 -33.69 -6.82 54.20
CA GLU A 236 -32.66 -5.94 53.65
C GLU A 236 -31.83 -6.72 52.60
N PHE A 237 -31.55 -6.12 51.45
CA PHE A 237 -30.80 -6.77 50.36
C PHE A 237 -29.62 -5.94 49.84
N VAL A 238 -29.39 -4.76 50.40
CA VAL A 238 -28.19 -3.94 50.14
C VAL A 238 -27.38 -3.78 51.41
N PHE A 239 -26.08 -4.08 51.30
CA PHE A 239 -25.11 -3.82 52.36
C PHE A 239 -24.01 -2.88 51.87
N VAL A 240 -23.76 -1.81 52.62
CA VAL A 240 -22.64 -0.88 52.40
C VAL A 240 -21.60 -1.07 53.50
N SER A 241 -20.39 -1.47 53.12
CA SER A 241 -19.26 -1.61 54.03
C SER A 241 -18.78 -0.24 54.54
N THR A 242 -18.56 -0.18 55.85
CA THR A 242 -17.90 0.92 56.55
C THR A 242 -16.39 0.78 56.56
N ASP A 243 -15.87 -0.39 56.21
CA ASP A 243 -14.46 -0.69 56.30
C ASP A 243 -13.75 0.04 55.16
N GLY A 244 -12.87 0.98 55.49
CA GLY A 244 -12.04 1.68 54.51
C GLY A 244 -11.20 0.71 53.64
N ALA A 245 -10.63 1.21 52.54
CA ALA A 245 -9.58 0.47 51.86
C ALA A 245 -8.47 0.17 52.88
N GLN A 246 -8.09 -1.11 53.04
CA GLN A 246 -7.05 -1.49 54.00
C GLN A 246 -5.71 -0.96 53.49
N ASP A 247 -5.30 0.18 54.04
CA ASP A 247 -3.95 0.69 53.91
C ASP A 247 -3.11 0.01 54.97
N GLN A 248 -2.79 -1.29 54.76
CA GLN A 248 -2.07 -2.09 55.77
C GLN A 248 -0.76 -1.43 56.19
N LEU A 249 -0.04 -0.84 55.23
CA LEU A 249 1.19 -0.13 55.50
C LEU A 249 0.92 1.16 56.29
N GLY A 250 -0.06 1.97 55.89
CA GLY A 250 -0.40 3.15 56.66
C GLY A 250 -1.03 2.86 58.02
N ASP A 251 -1.73 1.73 58.20
CA ASP A 251 -2.22 1.26 59.51
C ASP A 251 -1.06 0.83 60.40
N MET A 252 -0.07 0.11 59.85
CA MET A 252 1.17 -0.21 60.56
C MET A 252 1.98 1.04 60.91
N VAL A 253 2.07 2.00 59.99
CA VAL A 253 2.75 3.29 60.24
C VAL A 253 1.98 4.11 61.28
N ARG A 254 0.65 4.15 61.22
CA ARG A 254 -0.20 4.79 62.24
C ARG A 254 -0.01 4.13 63.61
N GLY A 255 0.03 2.81 63.66
CA GLY A 255 0.34 2.04 64.87
C GLY A 255 1.72 2.42 65.42
N LEU A 256 2.75 2.41 64.58
CA LEU A 256 4.10 2.82 64.96
C LEU A 256 4.17 4.27 65.47
N ILE A 257 3.44 5.19 64.84
CA ILE A 257 3.35 6.59 65.27
C ILE A 257 2.72 6.68 66.67
N LEU A 258 1.65 5.92 66.93
CA LEU A 258 0.99 5.86 68.23
C LEU A 258 1.90 5.28 69.30
N ASP A 259 2.62 4.20 68.99
CA ASP A 259 3.55 3.53 69.90
C ASP A 259 4.74 4.44 70.29
N CYS A 260 5.13 5.38 69.42
CA CYS A 260 6.21 6.33 69.66
C CYS A 260 5.80 7.58 70.48
N GLN A 261 4.52 7.76 70.84
CA GLN A 261 4.06 8.92 71.63
C GLN A 261 4.36 8.76 73.14
N PRO A 262 4.64 9.84 73.90
CA PRO A 262 4.89 9.74 75.33
C PRO A 262 3.65 9.23 76.08
N GLY A 263 3.75 8.04 76.68
CA GLY A 263 2.63 7.28 77.25
C GLY A 263 2.21 6.05 76.43
N GLY A 264 2.80 5.83 75.25
CA GLY A 264 2.56 4.68 74.37
C GLY A 264 3.22 3.36 74.83
N ALA A 265 3.87 3.34 76.01
CA ALA A 265 4.43 2.13 76.58
C ALA A 265 3.30 1.20 77.06
N MET A 266 2.88 0.31 76.15
CA MET A 266 2.29 -1.01 76.38
C MET A 266 1.23 -1.11 77.48
N HIS A 267 0.03 -0.59 77.22
CA HIS A 267 -1.17 -1.31 77.66
C HIS A 267 -1.36 -2.49 76.71
N VAL A 268 -0.91 -3.69 77.12
CA VAL A 268 -1.33 -4.94 76.47
C VAL A 268 -2.81 -5.12 76.78
N GLU A 269 -3.68 -4.59 75.93
CA GLU A 269 -4.94 -5.27 75.70
C GLU A 269 -4.66 -6.49 74.81
N PRO A 270 -5.26 -7.64 75.12
CA PRO A 270 -4.97 -8.90 74.44
C PRO A 270 -5.09 -8.75 72.91
N PRO A 271 -4.17 -9.33 72.13
CA PRO A 271 -3.99 -8.99 70.72
C PRO A 271 -5.00 -9.72 69.83
N PHE A 272 -6.30 -9.70 70.14
CA PHE A 272 -7.34 -10.23 69.22
C PHE A 272 -8.71 -9.56 69.34
N SER A 273 -8.85 -8.46 70.09
CA SER A 273 -10.17 -7.88 70.31
C SER A 273 -10.15 -6.36 70.48
N THR A 274 -9.64 -5.63 69.50
CA THR A 274 -10.32 -4.37 69.14
C THR A 274 -11.52 -4.75 68.29
N LEU A 275 -12.55 -5.26 68.95
CA LEU A 275 -13.93 -5.14 68.48
C LEU A 275 -14.16 -3.64 68.32
N SER A 276 -13.91 -3.11 67.12
CA SER A 276 -14.63 -1.91 66.70
C SER A 276 -16.10 -2.24 66.93
N ASN A 277 -16.77 -1.47 67.78
CA ASN A 277 -18.22 -1.51 67.97
C ASN A 277 -18.93 -1.38 66.60
N ALA A 278 -19.05 -2.48 65.88
CA ALA A 278 -19.79 -2.57 64.65
C ALA A 278 -21.04 -3.38 64.98
N GLU A 279 -22.09 -2.69 65.46
CA GLU A 279 -23.46 -3.24 65.49
C GLU A 279 -23.87 -3.81 64.12
N LYS A 280 -23.15 -3.45 63.05
CA LYS A 280 -23.35 -3.82 61.66
C LYS A 280 -22.22 -4.73 61.15
N SER A 281 -22.48 -6.04 61.10
CA SER A 281 -21.60 -7.06 60.50
C SER A 281 -22.24 -7.63 59.23
N PHE A 282 -21.45 -7.78 58.15
CA PHE A 282 -21.92 -8.41 56.91
C PHE A 282 -22.30 -9.88 57.12
N GLU A 283 -21.62 -10.57 58.04
CA GLU A 283 -21.93 -11.96 58.37
C GLU A 283 -23.32 -12.08 59.01
N ARG A 284 -23.66 -11.16 59.93
CA ARG A 284 -25.00 -11.11 60.56
C ARG A 284 -26.08 -10.82 59.53
N PHE A 285 -25.81 -9.89 58.61
CA PHE A 285 -26.70 -9.56 57.50
C PHE A 285 -26.95 -10.80 56.61
N LEU A 286 -25.89 -11.50 56.20
CA LEU A 286 -26.01 -12.68 55.33
C LEU A 286 -26.67 -13.87 56.04
N ARG A 287 -26.46 -14.04 57.35
CA ARG A 287 -27.02 -15.14 58.15
C ARG A 287 -28.55 -15.18 58.10
N VAL A 288 -29.22 -14.02 58.05
CA VAL A 288 -30.68 -13.94 57.90
C VAL A 288 -31.17 -14.67 56.65
N HIS A 289 -30.49 -14.48 55.51
CA HIS A 289 -30.85 -15.14 54.25
C HIS A 289 -30.46 -16.62 54.24
N ILE A 290 -29.33 -16.98 54.86
CA ILE A 290 -28.87 -18.37 54.99
C ILE A 290 -29.86 -19.19 55.82
N ASP A 291 -30.28 -18.66 56.97
CA ASP A 291 -31.22 -19.33 57.87
C ASP A 291 -32.59 -19.51 57.21
N GLN A 292 -33.03 -18.54 56.39
CA GLN A 292 -34.24 -18.69 55.58
C GLN A 292 -34.08 -19.78 54.51
N ALA A 293 -32.96 -19.81 53.80
CA ALA A 293 -32.66 -20.84 52.80
C ALA A 293 -32.66 -22.25 53.42
N LYS A 294 -32.09 -22.43 54.61
CA LYS A 294 -32.03 -23.73 55.29
C LYS A 294 -33.38 -24.21 55.80
N ASN A 295 -34.21 -23.31 56.32
CA ASN A 295 -35.40 -23.68 57.10
C ASN A 295 -36.71 -23.60 56.31
N LYS A 296 -36.87 -22.60 55.43
CA LYS A 296 -38.17 -22.26 54.82
C LYS A 296 -38.14 -22.21 53.29
N GLY A 297 -36.98 -21.96 52.68
CA GLY A 297 -36.88 -21.59 51.27
C GLY A 297 -37.25 -20.12 51.03
N PHE A 298 -37.30 -19.70 49.77
CA PHE A 298 -37.55 -18.30 49.39
C PHE A 298 -38.96 -18.09 48.82
N GLU A 299 -39.75 -17.20 49.42
CA GLU A 299 -41.12 -16.87 48.99
C GLU A 299 -41.22 -15.46 48.39
N ASP A 300 -40.24 -15.06 47.58
CA ASP A 300 -40.13 -13.67 47.08
C ASP A 300 -40.93 -13.40 45.80
N VAL A 301 -41.49 -14.43 45.17
CA VAL A 301 -42.24 -14.31 43.91
C VAL A 301 -43.73 -14.16 44.22
N ILE A 302 -44.25 -12.93 44.14
CA ILE A 302 -45.69 -12.67 44.33
C ILE A 302 -46.44 -13.00 43.03
N SER A 303 -47.16 -14.12 43.01
CA SER A 303 -48.17 -14.40 41.99
C SER A 303 -49.40 -13.51 42.19
N THR A 304 -49.55 -12.45 41.38
CA THR A 304 -50.65 -11.46 41.51
C THR A 304 -52.02 -11.95 40.96
N GLY A 305 -52.31 -13.25 41.05
CA GLY A 305 -53.59 -13.83 40.62
C GLY A 305 -54.52 -14.08 41.81
N ARG A 306 -55.66 -13.39 41.89
CA ARG A 306 -56.63 -13.51 43.01
C ARG A 306 -57.30 -14.89 43.16
N HIS A 307 -57.02 -15.87 42.29
CA HIS A 307 -57.68 -17.19 42.28
C HIS A 307 -56.79 -18.38 41.90
N GLN A 308 -55.48 -18.33 42.16
CA GLN A 308 -54.64 -19.54 42.11
C GLN A 308 -54.19 -19.89 43.53
N THR A 309 -54.42 -21.13 43.93
CA THR A 309 -53.86 -21.76 45.14
C THR A 309 -52.37 -21.42 45.23
N GLN A 310 -51.91 -20.97 46.40
CA GLN A 310 -50.50 -20.68 46.69
C GLN A 310 -49.64 -21.90 46.35
N GLN A 311 -49.06 -21.94 45.15
CA GLN A 311 -47.94 -22.82 44.88
C GLN A 311 -46.72 -22.15 45.52
N SER A 312 -46.16 -22.81 46.53
CA SER A 312 -44.88 -22.43 47.14
C SER A 312 -43.83 -22.34 46.04
N ALA A 313 -43.00 -21.29 46.05
CA ALA A 313 -41.93 -21.15 45.09
C ALA A 313 -40.98 -22.35 45.18
N TYR A 314 -40.65 -22.93 44.03
CA TYR A 314 -39.80 -24.12 43.95
C TYR A 314 -38.41 -23.84 44.58
N PHE A 315 -37.99 -24.74 45.48
CA PHE A 315 -36.77 -24.62 46.25
C PHE A 315 -36.23 -26.01 46.63
N GLU A 316 -35.03 -26.33 46.16
CA GLU A 316 -34.37 -27.61 46.41
C GLU A 316 -33.06 -27.39 47.19
N LEU A 317 -32.87 -28.14 48.28
CA LEU A 317 -31.60 -28.18 49.03
C LEU A 317 -30.78 -29.40 48.58
N PRO A 318 -29.76 -29.21 47.73
CA PRO A 318 -29.01 -30.32 47.19
C PRO A 318 -28.07 -30.91 48.23
N THR A 319 -27.77 -32.20 48.11
CA THR A 319 -26.63 -32.80 48.81
C THR A 319 -25.32 -32.37 48.16
N LEU A 320 -24.21 -32.35 48.89
CA LEU A 320 -22.89 -32.02 48.37
C LEU A 320 -22.53 -32.80 47.09
N LYS A 321 -22.78 -34.12 47.04
CA LYS A 321 -22.48 -34.97 45.87
C LYS A 321 -23.30 -34.59 44.64
N HIS A 322 -24.62 -34.51 44.76
CA HIS A 322 -25.50 -34.15 43.64
C HIS A 322 -25.19 -32.75 43.12
N TRP A 323 -24.95 -31.78 44.02
CA TRP A 323 -24.55 -30.43 43.62
C TRP A 323 -23.25 -30.43 42.81
N ALA A 324 -22.24 -31.17 43.25
CA ALA A 324 -20.95 -31.25 42.56
C ALA A 324 -21.07 -31.93 41.17
N LEU A 325 -21.84 -33.02 41.07
CA LEU A 325 -22.09 -33.72 39.81
C LEU A 325 -22.80 -32.81 38.79
N VAL A 326 -23.90 -32.18 39.20
CA VAL A 326 -24.67 -31.26 38.36
C VAL A 326 -23.83 -30.09 37.92
N THR A 327 -23.10 -29.46 38.84
CA THR A 327 -22.26 -28.30 38.53
C THR A 327 -21.20 -28.63 37.49
N SER A 328 -20.56 -29.80 37.56
CA SER A 328 -19.57 -30.23 36.57
C SER A 328 -20.18 -30.39 35.16
N ARG A 329 -21.42 -30.89 35.07
CA ARG A 329 -22.15 -31.05 33.80
C ARG A 329 -22.59 -29.70 33.24
N LEU A 330 -23.23 -28.86 34.07
CA LEU A 330 -23.68 -27.53 33.67
C LEU A 330 -22.52 -26.61 33.28
N TYR A 331 -21.38 -26.71 33.96
CA TYR A 331 -20.19 -25.94 33.61
C TYR A 331 -19.77 -26.19 32.15
N LYS A 332 -19.77 -27.45 31.70
CA LYS A 332 -19.39 -27.82 30.33
C LYS A 332 -20.36 -27.27 29.28
N VAL A 333 -21.65 -27.28 29.57
CA VAL A 333 -22.69 -26.79 28.64
C VAL A 333 -22.71 -25.26 28.58
N ILE A 334 -22.62 -24.60 29.73
CA ILE A 334 -22.84 -23.15 29.83
C ILE A 334 -21.57 -22.36 29.51
N LEU A 335 -20.39 -22.85 29.90
CA LEU A 335 -19.12 -22.17 29.61
C LEU A 335 -18.46 -22.64 28.29
N GLU A 336 -19.19 -23.32 27.40
CA GLU A 336 -18.73 -23.60 26.04
C GLU A 336 -18.41 -22.28 25.31
N ASP A 337 -17.23 -22.20 24.68
CA ASP A 337 -16.72 -20.96 24.08
C ASP A 337 -17.61 -20.44 22.96
N SER A 338 -18.35 -19.38 23.31
CA SER A 338 -19.29 -18.71 22.45
C SER A 338 -19.41 -17.24 22.83
N LEU A 339 -19.42 -16.40 21.80
CA LEU A 339 -19.75 -14.99 21.94
C LEU A 339 -21.25 -14.84 22.23
N VAL A 340 -21.59 -13.83 23.02
CA VAL A 340 -22.97 -13.47 23.34
C VAL A 340 -23.34 -12.24 22.51
N PRO A 341 -24.00 -12.38 21.33
CA PRO A 341 -24.12 -11.29 20.36
C PRO A 341 -24.88 -10.06 20.87
N ALA A 342 -25.70 -10.24 21.91
CA ALA A 342 -26.41 -9.14 22.57
C ALA A 342 -25.48 -8.15 23.29
N LEU A 343 -24.27 -8.58 23.66
CA LEU A 343 -23.24 -7.77 24.33
C LEU A 343 -22.19 -7.20 23.36
N CYS A 344 -22.11 -7.75 22.14
CA CYS A 344 -21.17 -7.35 21.10
C CYS A 344 -21.66 -6.13 20.29
N THR A 345 -22.01 -5.05 20.99
CA THR A 345 -22.64 -3.88 20.35
C THR A 345 -21.68 -3.10 19.46
N ASP A 346 -20.42 -3.01 19.85
CA ASP A 346 -19.42 -2.17 19.19
C ASP A 346 -18.96 -2.76 17.86
N MET A 347 -18.67 -4.08 17.86
CA MET A 347 -18.39 -4.86 16.64
C MET A 347 -19.55 -4.76 15.64
N ARG A 348 -20.79 -4.99 16.10
CA ARG A 348 -21.98 -4.93 15.24
C ARG A 348 -22.22 -3.54 14.69
N PHE A 349 -22.01 -2.49 15.50
CA PHE A 349 -22.15 -1.12 15.03
C PHE A 349 -21.14 -0.80 13.94
N SER A 350 -19.87 -1.18 14.13
CA SER A 350 -18.81 -0.97 13.15
C SER A 350 -19.10 -1.70 11.84
N GLU A 351 -19.51 -2.96 11.91
CA GLU A 351 -19.88 -3.75 10.73
C GLU A 351 -21.03 -3.12 9.95
N LEU A 352 -22.13 -2.75 10.62
CA LEU A 352 -23.26 -2.10 9.97
C LEU A 352 -22.88 -0.75 9.36
N ARG A 353 -22.00 0.00 10.02
CA ARG A 353 -21.53 1.29 9.52
C ARG A 353 -20.65 1.11 8.28
N CYS A 354 -19.69 0.19 8.31
CA CYS A 354 -18.80 -0.11 7.19
C CYS A 354 -19.60 -0.64 5.99
N LYS A 355 -20.50 -1.61 6.20
CA LYS A 355 -21.42 -2.13 5.17
C LYS A 355 -22.26 -1.04 4.52
N LYS A 356 -22.70 -0.04 5.29
CA LYS A 356 -23.48 1.08 4.75
C LYS A 356 -22.62 2.03 3.91
N VAL A 357 -21.39 2.32 4.33
CA VAL A 357 -20.52 3.31 3.68
C VAL A 357 -19.78 2.73 2.46
N LEU A 358 -19.46 1.44 2.46
CA LEU A 358 -18.75 0.76 1.37
C LEU A 358 -19.35 1.05 -0.03
N PRO A 359 -20.66 0.87 -0.27
CA PRO A 359 -21.25 1.17 -1.59
C PRO A 359 -21.17 2.65 -1.96
N LEU A 360 -21.17 3.58 -0.99
CA LEU A 360 -20.99 5.02 -1.27
C LEU A 360 -19.56 5.32 -1.72
N ALA A 361 -18.56 4.69 -1.09
CA ALA A 361 -17.16 4.83 -1.48
C ALA A 361 -16.91 4.23 -2.87
N LEU A 362 -17.49 3.07 -3.16
CA LEU A 362 -17.45 2.46 -4.50
C LEU A 362 -18.13 3.34 -5.56
N ALA A 363 -19.31 3.89 -5.26
CA ALA A 363 -19.97 4.82 -6.17
C ALA A 363 -19.12 6.06 -6.45
N ARG A 364 -18.44 6.59 -5.42
CA ARG A 364 -17.53 7.74 -5.55
C ARG A 364 -16.30 7.40 -6.40
N TYR A 365 -15.76 6.19 -6.29
CA TYR A 365 -14.70 5.70 -7.16
C TYR A 365 -15.15 5.64 -8.62
N GLN A 366 -16.37 5.13 -8.87
CA GLN A 366 -16.92 4.89 -10.21
C GLN A 366 -17.41 6.15 -10.92
N GLU A 367 -17.49 7.28 -10.22
CA GLU A 367 -18.06 8.52 -10.72
C GLU A 367 -17.19 9.16 -11.82
N ASN A 368 -17.78 9.39 -13.00
CA ASN A 368 -17.15 10.05 -14.14
C ASN A 368 -15.82 9.39 -14.58
N LEU A 369 -15.76 8.05 -14.55
CA LEU A 369 -14.60 7.31 -15.06
C LEU A 369 -14.64 7.16 -16.60
N PRO A 370 -13.49 7.30 -17.29
CA PRO A 370 -13.34 6.91 -18.68
C PRO A 370 -13.64 5.41 -18.91
N SER A 371 -13.87 5.02 -20.17
CA SER A 371 -14.03 3.61 -20.55
C SER A 371 -12.80 2.78 -20.18
N HIS A 372 -11.61 3.31 -20.49
CA HIS A 372 -10.32 2.74 -20.10
C HIS A 372 -9.41 3.84 -19.55
N TYR A 373 -8.63 3.54 -18.52
CA TYR A 373 -7.75 4.51 -17.87
C TYR A 373 -6.49 3.84 -17.31
N ALA A 374 -5.43 4.64 -17.16
CA ALA A 374 -4.13 4.24 -16.65
C ALA A 374 -4.14 4.00 -15.12
N LYS A 375 -3.11 3.32 -14.63
CA LYS A 375 -2.91 3.02 -13.21
C LYS A 375 -2.84 4.28 -12.35
N ALA A 376 -2.27 5.36 -12.87
CA ALA A 376 -2.18 6.63 -12.16
C ALA A 376 -3.58 7.19 -11.81
N GLU A 377 -4.54 7.15 -12.75
CA GLU A 377 -5.91 7.59 -12.50
C GLU A 377 -6.64 6.63 -11.54
N HIS A 378 -6.42 5.32 -11.67
CA HIS A 378 -6.93 4.33 -10.71
C HIS A 378 -6.52 4.66 -9.28
N LEU A 379 -5.22 4.88 -9.04
CA LEU A 379 -4.67 5.19 -7.71
C LEU A 379 -5.20 6.52 -7.17
N ALA A 380 -5.30 7.55 -8.03
CA ALA A 380 -5.88 8.83 -7.66
C ALA A 380 -7.34 8.68 -7.21
N ARG A 381 -8.14 7.93 -7.96
CA ARG A 381 -9.55 7.69 -7.63
C ARG A 381 -9.73 6.82 -6.39
N LEU A 382 -8.92 5.80 -6.24
CA LEU A 382 -8.90 4.95 -5.05
C LEU A 382 -8.60 5.78 -3.80
N SER A 383 -7.64 6.71 -3.86
CA SER A 383 -7.31 7.58 -2.74
C SER A 383 -8.50 8.45 -2.29
N VAL A 384 -9.30 8.95 -3.23
CA VAL A 384 -10.52 9.74 -2.94
C VAL A 384 -11.60 8.86 -2.31
N ALA A 385 -11.81 7.65 -2.82
CA ALA A 385 -12.77 6.70 -2.26
C ALA A 385 -12.39 6.29 -0.83
N LEU A 386 -11.10 5.99 -0.60
CA LEU A 386 -10.57 5.69 0.72
C LEU A 386 -10.70 6.87 1.69
N ALA A 387 -10.47 8.10 1.22
CA ALA A 387 -10.67 9.29 2.05
C ALA A 387 -12.14 9.45 2.47
N LEU A 388 -13.11 9.20 1.58
CA LEU A 388 -14.53 9.20 1.92
C LEU A 388 -14.88 8.07 2.90
N PHE A 389 -14.34 6.88 2.67
CA PHE A 389 -14.55 5.74 3.55
C PHE A 389 -14.01 6.04 4.96
N ARG A 390 -12.77 6.52 5.05
CA ARG A 390 -12.13 7.02 6.29
C ARG A 390 -12.87 8.19 6.93
N ALA A 391 -13.66 8.97 6.20
CA ALA A 391 -14.43 10.05 6.81
C ALA A 391 -15.69 9.53 7.51
N GLN A 392 -16.30 8.45 7.01
CA GLN A 392 -17.64 8.03 7.44
C GLN A 392 -17.73 6.66 8.14
N ALA A 393 -16.79 5.75 7.89
CA ALA A 393 -16.71 4.43 8.51
C ALA A 393 -15.78 4.44 9.73
N ARG A 394 -16.11 3.68 10.79
CA ARG A 394 -15.37 3.65 12.06
C ARG A 394 -15.52 2.28 12.74
N GLY A 395 -14.57 1.98 13.61
CA GLY A 395 -14.60 0.87 14.55
C GLY A 395 -13.70 -0.31 14.16
N PRO A 396 -13.78 -1.43 14.90
CA PRO A 396 -12.81 -2.52 14.84
C PRO A 396 -12.70 -3.22 13.48
N VAL A 397 -13.79 -3.31 12.71
CA VAL A 397 -13.78 -3.98 11.38
C VAL A 397 -13.44 -3.02 10.24
N PHE A 398 -12.97 -1.81 10.56
CA PHE A 398 -12.70 -0.78 9.56
C PHE A 398 -11.64 -1.22 8.53
N ASP A 399 -10.53 -1.79 8.98
CA ASP A 399 -9.39 -2.14 8.11
C ASP A 399 -9.74 -3.29 7.16
N GLU A 400 -10.49 -4.29 7.60
CA GLU A 400 -10.99 -5.38 6.74
C GLU A 400 -11.82 -4.84 5.56
N PHE A 401 -12.68 -3.84 5.83
CA PHE A 401 -13.49 -3.21 4.79
C PHE A 401 -12.69 -2.25 3.91
N VAL A 402 -11.58 -1.68 4.39
CA VAL A 402 -10.64 -0.93 3.57
C VAL A 402 -9.98 -1.85 2.55
N GLU A 403 -9.46 -3.00 2.99
CA GLU A 403 -8.90 -4.01 2.08
C GLU A 403 -9.94 -4.49 1.06
N GLN A 404 -11.17 -4.73 1.51
CA GLN A 404 -12.26 -5.07 0.62
C GLN A 404 -12.53 -3.98 -0.44
N LEU A 405 -12.56 -2.70 -0.04
CA LEU A 405 -12.76 -1.58 -0.95
C LEU A 405 -11.64 -1.48 -2.00
N GLU A 406 -10.38 -1.67 -1.59
CA GLU A 406 -9.22 -1.67 -2.48
C GLU A 406 -9.33 -2.80 -3.50
N LEU A 407 -9.65 -4.02 -3.05
CA LEU A 407 -9.83 -5.19 -3.90
C LEU A 407 -10.98 -5.00 -4.90
N ASP A 408 -12.11 -4.45 -4.47
CA ASP A 408 -13.26 -4.22 -5.34
C ASP A 408 -12.98 -3.13 -6.39
N CYS A 409 -12.25 -2.07 -6.03
CA CYS A 409 -11.78 -1.06 -6.98
C CYS A 409 -10.77 -1.61 -7.98
N LEU A 410 -9.84 -2.47 -7.51
CA LEU A 410 -8.86 -3.16 -8.35
C LEU A 410 -9.55 -4.08 -9.36
N LYS A 411 -10.46 -4.95 -8.90
CA LYS A 411 -11.27 -5.83 -9.76
C LYS A 411 -12.05 -5.03 -10.80
N HIS A 412 -12.63 -3.89 -10.41
CA HIS A 412 -13.34 -3.03 -11.34
C HIS A 412 -12.42 -2.46 -12.44
N TRP A 413 -11.18 -2.11 -12.11
CA TRP A 413 -10.20 -1.62 -13.09
C TRP A 413 -9.66 -2.74 -13.98
N GLU A 414 -9.37 -3.91 -13.42
CA GLU A 414 -8.87 -5.08 -14.14
C GLU A 414 -9.92 -5.72 -15.07
N ASN A 415 -11.21 -5.42 -14.84
CA ASN A 415 -12.32 -5.88 -15.68
C ASN A 415 -12.40 -5.11 -17.02
N GLY A 416 -11.37 -5.23 -17.85
CA GLY A 416 -11.31 -4.68 -19.21
C GLY A 416 -11.19 -3.16 -19.30
N ARG A 417 -10.98 -2.45 -18.17
CA ARG A 417 -10.85 -0.99 -18.13
C ARG A 417 -9.40 -0.49 -18.09
N GLN A 418 -8.43 -1.39 -18.25
CA GLN A 418 -7.02 -1.04 -18.29
C GLN A 418 -6.68 -0.38 -19.63
N GLN A 419 -6.00 0.77 -19.56
CA GLN A 419 -5.39 1.42 -20.73
C GLN A 419 -4.00 0.84 -21.01
N CYS A 420 -3.58 0.83 -22.26
CA CYS A 420 -2.21 0.52 -22.64
C CYS A 420 -1.27 1.65 -22.17
N GLU A 421 -0.29 1.33 -21.33
CA GLU A 421 0.68 2.31 -20.78
C GLU A 421 1.99 2.37 -21.60
N ALA A 422 2.04 1.74 -22.77
CA ALA A 422 3.20 1.82 -23.65
C ALA A 422 3.42 3.27 -24.10
N ALA A 423 4.65 3.75 -23.93
CA ALA A 423 5.05 5.07 -24.39
C ALA A 423 5.59 4.98 -25.83
N SER A 424 5.25 5.97 -26.64
CA SER A 424 5.87 6.19 -27.95
C SER A 424 7.35 6.57 -27.79
N MET A 425 8.10 6.56 -28.89
CA MET A 425 9.50 6.98 -28.91
C MET A 425 9.69 8.49 -28.59
N THR A 426 8.59 9.26 -28.56
CA THR A 426 8.58 10.66 -28.15
C THR A 426 8.02 10.87 -26.74
N GLY A 427 7.62 9.80 -26.05
CA GLY A 427 7.18 9.81 -24.65
C GLY A 427 5.67 9.92 -24.42
N ASN A 428 4.83 9.84 -25.47
CA ASN A 428 3.38 9.91 -25.30
C ASN A 428 2.77 8.52 -25.07
N PRO A 429 1.84 8.35 -24.13
CA PRO A 429 1.22 7.06 -23.86
C PRO A 429 0.23 6.65 -24.97
N CYS A 430 0.06 5.34 -25.13
CA CYS A 430 -0.97 4.76 -25.97
C CYS A 430 -2.37 5.07 -25.43
N LYS A 431 -3.31 5.37 -26.31
CA LYS A 431 -4.72 5.65 -25.97
C LYS A 431 -5.64 4.44 -26.08
N LEU A 432 -5.12 3.31 -26.56
CA LEU A 432 -5.89 2.09 -26.72
C LEU A 432 -6.08 1.37 -25.37
N PRO A 433 -7.11 0.53 -25.24
CA PRO A 433 -7.19 -0.43 -24.13
C PRO A 433 -5.94 -1.31 -24.11
N LYS A 434 -5.65 -1.93 -22.97
CA LYS A 434 -4.53 -2.89 -22.88
C LYS A 434 -4.69 -3.97 -23.96
N HIS A 435 -3.70 -4.05 -24.84
CA HIS A 435 -3.71 -4.92 -26.00
C HIS A 435 -2.40 -5.72 -26.10
N GLY A 436 -2.44 -6.82 -26.85
CA GLY A 436 -1.25 -7.64 -27.14
C GLY A 436 -0.33 -6.99 -28.18
N SER A 437 0.77 -7.68 -28.49
CA SER A 437 1.77 -7.27 -29.49
C SER A 437 1.24 -7.20 -30.93
N ASP A 438 0.07 -7.78 -31.19
CA ASP A 438 -0.49 -7.90 -32.54
C ASP A 438 -1.19 -6.61 -33.01
N GLN A 439 -1.49 -5.69 -32.09
CA GLN A 439 -2.10 -4.40 -32.40
C GLN A 439 -1.08 -3.27 -32.28
N GLU A 440 -1.09 -2.37 -33.27
CA GLU A 440 -0.20 -1.20 -33.26
C GLU A 440 -0.66 -0.18 -32.22
N HIS A 441 0.30 0.40 -31.49
CA HIS A 441 0.03 1.44 -30.51
C HIS A 441 -0.32 2.78 -31.18
N VAL A 442 -1.20 3.55 -30.54
CA VAL A 442 -1.66 4.85 -31.05
C VAL A 442 -1.66 5.88 -29.92
N SER A 443 -0.85 6.92 -30.03
CA SER A 443 -0.89 8.07 -29.10
C SER A 443 -1.88 9.16 -29.53
N ALA A 444 -2.38 9.09 -30.77
CA ALA A 444 -3.19 10.11 -31.45
C ALA A 444 -2.54 11.50 -31.57
N PHE A 445 -1.22 11.61 -31.34
CA PHE A 445 -0.46 12.81 -31.67
C PHE A 445 -0.05 12.79 -33.15
N LEU A 446 -0.30 13.91 -33.83
CA LEU A 446 0.08 14.13 -35.22
C LEU A 446 1.12 15.25 -35.30
N TYR A 447 2.26 14.92 -35.87
CA TYR A 447 3.35 15.83 -36.18
C TYR A 447 3.36 16.18 -37.66
N LYS A 448 4.10 17.24 -38.02
CA LYS A 448 4.47 17.49 -39.41
C LYS A 448 5.91 17.09 -39.60
N ALA A 449 6.19 16.35 -40.68
CA ALA A 449 7.53 15.98 -41.07
C ALA A 449 7.78 16.20 -42.57
N ILE A 450 9.00 16.55 -42.93
CA ILE A 450 9.38 16.79 -44.34
C ILE A 450 10.08 15.55 -44.93
N CYS A 451 9.93 15.31 -46.23
CA CYS A 451 10.56 14.17 -46.92
C CYS A 451 12.10 14.28 -47.00
N ASP A 452 12.75 13.20 -47.49
CA ASP A 452 14.22 13.13 -47.66
C ASP A 452 14.82 14.32 -48.40
N CYS A 453 14.19 14.76 -49.49
CA CYS A 453 14.71 15.83 -50.36
C CYS A 453 14.34 17.25 -49.90
N GLY A 454 13.53 17.39 -48.85
CA GLY A 454 13.12 18.69 -48.35
C GLY A 454 11.94 19.36 -49.09
N ARG A 455 11.34 18.70 -50.10
CA ARG A 455 10.39 19.35 -51.04
C ARG A 455 8.92 19.33 -50.67
N LYS A 456 8.47 18.36 -49.86
CA LYS A 456 7.07 18.22 -49.45
C LYS A 456 6.96 17.97 -47.95
N VAL A 457 5.91 18.52 -47.34
CA VAL A 457 5.54 18.32 -45.93
C VAL A 457 4.42 17.28 -45.86
N PHE A 458 4.50 16.37 -44.89
CA PHE A 458 3.52 15.32 -44.65
C PHE A 458 3.10 15.31 -43.18
N GLN A 459 1.91 14.77 -42.92
CA GLN A 459 1.50 14.42 -41.57
C GLN A 459 2.20 13.14 -41.14
N ARG A 460 2.61 13.10 -39.88
CA ARG A 460 3.38 12.00 -39.31
C ARG A 460 2.78 11.61 -37.98
N GLU A 461 2.46 10.33 -37.84
CA GLU A 461 2.07 9.73 -36.58
C GLU A 461 3.26 9.57 -35.64
N ASP A 462 2.96 9.54 -34.35
CA ASP A 462 3.95 9.35 -33.30
C ASP A 462 4.47 7.89 -33.30
N PRO A 463 5.77 7.66 -33.59
CA PRO A 463 6.27 6.32 -33.79
C PRO A 463 6.48 5.58 -32.47
N TYR A 464 6.24 4.26 -32.47
CA TYR A 464 6.52 3.36 -31.35
C TYR A 464 7.74 2.45 -31.60
N SER A 465 8.32 2.50 -32.80
CA SER A 465 9.53 1.77 -33.14
C SER A 465 10.51 2.60 -33.95
N ALA A 466 11.80 2.28 -33.87
CA ALA A 466 12.85 2.90 -34.67
C ALA A 466 12.59 2.79 -36.18
N LYS A 467 12.06 1.64 -36.61
CA LYS A 467 11.74 1.36 -38.01
C LYS A 467 10.60 2.25 -38.52
N GLN A 468 9.53 2.40 -37.75
CA GLN A 468 8.47 3.38 -38.06
C GLN A 468 9.06 4.80 -38.10
N ALA A 469 9.92 5.12 -37.14
CA ALA A 469 10.46 6.46 -36.98
C ALA A 469 11.39 6.91 -38.13
N ASN A 470 12.34 6.06 -38.51
CA ASN A 470 13.45 6.45 -39.39
C ASN A 470 13.33 5.89 -40.82
N TYR A 471 12.49 4.89 -41.05
CA TYR A 471 12.45 4.17 -42.33
C TYR A 471 11.07 4.16 -42.98
N VAL A 472 10.06 3.53 -42.36
CA VAL A 472 8.74 3.28 -42.99
C VAL A 472 8.07 4.59 -43.42
N PHE A 473 8.02 5.58 -42.52
CA PHE A 473 7.47 6.90 -42.85
C PHE A 473 8.14 7.50 -44.08
N TYR A 474 9.47 7.52 -44.10
CA TYR A 474 10.23 8.13 -45.18
C TYR A 474 10.12 7.36 -46.50
N GLN A 475 10.01 6.03 -46.44
CA GLN A 475 9.80 5.19 -47.60
C GLN A 475 8.46 5.48 -48.27
N LEU A 476 7.38 5.64 -47.49
CA LEU A 476 6.05 6.00 -47.99
C LEU A 476 6.05 7.39 -48.64
N VAL A 477 6.49 8.41 -47.90
CA VAL A 477 6.48 9.80 -48.40
C VAL A 477 7.45 10.02 -49.56
N SER A 478 8.50 9.19 -49.70
CA SER A 478 9.42 9.29 -50.83
C SER A 478 8.77 8.95 -52.18
N LYS A 479 7.79 8.05 -52.17
CA LYS A 479 6.99 7.68 -53.36
C LYS A 479 6.04 8.81 -53.75
N GLU A 480 5.33 9.38 -52.77
CA GLU A 480 4.41 10.51 -52.98
C GLU A 480 5.13 11.81 -53.37
N CYS A 481 6.32 12.04 -52.82
CA CYS A 481 7.18 13.14 -53.21
C CYS A 481 7.91 12.88 -54.54
N GLN A 482 8.00 11.63 -54.97
CA GLN A 482 8.82 11.15 -56.10
C GLN A 482 10.34 11.32 -55.89
N CYS A 483 10.80 11.56 -54.67
CA CYS A 483 12.23 11.66 -54.36
C CYS A 483 12.93 10.29 -54.26
N SER A 484 12.18 9.19 -54.32
CA SER A 484 12.72 7.84 -54.48
C SER A 484 13.41 7.62 -55.84
N LYS A 485 13.09 8.44 -56.85
CA LYS A 485 13.68 8.38 -58.21
C LYS A 485 14.98 9.17 -58.34
N LEU A 486 15.36 9.92 -57.32
CA LEU A 486 16.60 10.71 -57.33
C LEU A 486 17.81 9.79 -57.17
N GLU A 487 18.95 10.21 -57.73
CA GLU A 487 20.24 9.57 -57.45
C GLU A 487 20.50 9.57 -55.94
N ARG A 488 20.94 8.44 -55.41
CA ARG A 488 21.08 8.19 -53.97
C ARG A 488 22.35 7.41 -53.70
N ILE A 489 23.03 7.79 -52.62
CA ILE A 489 24.11 6.97 -52.06
C ILE A 489 23.50 6.08 -50.98
N SER A 490 23.61 4.77 -51.18
CA SER A 490 23.13 3.76 -50.22
C SER A 490 24.17 3.52 -49.14
N PHE A 491 23.71 3.42 -47.89
CA PHE A 491 24.56 3.06 -46.75
C PHE A 491 24.49 1.54 -46.50
N PRO A 492 25.55 0.93 -45.94
CA PRO A 492 25.59 -0.50 -45.66
C PRO A 492 24.44 -0.95 -44.75
N ILE A 493 23.73 -2.00 -45.17
CA ILE A 493 22.68 -2.66 -44.41
C ILE A 493 22.95 -4.16 -44.34
N PHE A 494 22.36 -4.83 -43.37
CA PHE A 494 22.45 -6.27 -43.22
C PHE A 494 21.70 -6.97 -44.37
N GLU A 495 22.41 -7.86 -45.05
CA GLU A 495 21.88 -8.70 -46.11
C GLU A 495 21.88 -10.17 -45.64
N PRO A 496 20.70 -10.75 -45.35
CA PRO A 496 20.63 -12.12 -44.84
C PRO A 496 21.01 -13.13 -45.93
N SER A 497 21.90 -14.07 -45.62
CA SER A 497 22.21 -15.20 -46.51
C SER A 497 21.24 -16.38 -46.36
N ILE A 498 20.40 -16.36 -45.31
CA ILE A 498 19.43 -17.41 -44.97
C ILE A 498 18.09 -16.78 -44.52
N LYS A 499 16.99 -17.55 -44.56
CA LYS A 499 15.65 -17.06 -44.18
C LYS A 499 15.52 -16.77 -42.68
N GLU A 500 16.27 -17.49 -41.85
CA GLU A 500 16.27 -17.34 -40.39
C GLU A 500 17.50 -16.56 -39.94
N TYR A 501 17.30 -15.30 -39.56
CA TYR A 501 18.34 -14.43 -39.02
C TYR A 501 17.81 -13.73 -37.77
N LYS A 502 18.70 -13.41 -36.83
CA LYS A 502 18.32 -12.86 -35.52
C LYS A 502 19.10 -11.60 -35.16
N ALA A 503 18.58 -10.85 -34.20
CA ALA A 503 19.28 -9.72 -33.60
C ALA A 503 20.54 -10.23 -32.86
N ALA A 504 21.69 -9.59 -33.07
CA ALA A 504 22.90 -9.86 -32.30
C ALA A 504 22.69 -9.49 -30.82
N THR A 505 23.23 -10.30 -29.91
CA THR A 505 23.26 -9.98 -28.48
C THR A 505 24.56 -9.25 -28.17
N LEU A 506 24.48 -7.93 -27.97
CA LEU A 506 25.62 -7.10 -27.61
C LEU A 506 25.75 -7.13 -26.09
N ALA A 507 26.76 -7.84 -25.57
CA ALA A 507 27.11 -7.78 -24.15
C ALA A 507 27.80 -6.44 -23.86
N GLU A 508 27.47 -5.83 -22.72
CA GLU A 508 28.20 -4.67 -22.20
C GLU A 508 29.67 -5.05 -22.10
N THR A 509 30.51 -4.35 -22.84
CA THR A 509 31.95 -4.61 -22.90
C THR A 509 32.58 -4.02 -21.65
N ASP A 510 32.64 -4.81 -20.58
CA ASP A 510 33.72 -4.68 -19.61
C ASP A 510 35.04 -4.98 -20.33
N GLU A 511 36.01 -4.08 -20.20
CA GLU A 511 37.38 -4.23 -20.72
C GLU A 511 38.07 -5.47 -20.14
N SER A 512 37.79 -6.68 -20.63
CA SER A 512 38.55 -7.90 -20.26
C SER A 512 38.22 -9.15 -21.08
N SER A 513 37.90 -9.05 -22.37
CA SER A 513 37.75 -10.25 -23.22
C SER A 513 38.52 -10.16 -24.54
N LEU A 514 39.81 -9.88 -24.43
CA LEU A 514 40.83 -10.37 -25.37
C LEU A 514 41.28 -11.77 -24.92
N SER A 515 40.54 -12.82 -25.26
CA SER A 515 41.07 -14.20 -25.38
C SER A 515 39.96 -15.24 -25.55
N VAL A 516 39.36 -15.38 -26.74
CA VAL A 516 38.88 -16.71 -27.16
C VAL A 516 39.00 -16.81 -28.68
N LEU A 517 39.84 -17.75 -29.08
CA LEU A 517 39.96 -18.48 -30.36
C LEU A 517 41.42 -18.58 -30.80
N SER A 518 42.25 -19.19 -29.96
CA SER A 518 43.41 -19.95 -30.44
C SER A 518 43.10 -21.44 -30.24
N ASP A 519 42.49 -22.06 -31.24
CA ASP A 519 42.64 -23.51 -31.40
C ASP A 519 42.43 -23.92 -32.85
N ARG A 520 43.54 -23.91 -33.59
CA ARG A 520 43.84 -24.82 -34.70
C ARG A 520 45.32 -24.69 -35.02
N SER A 521 46.06 -25.67 -34.54
CA SER A 521 47.43 -25.96 -34.95
C SER A 521 47.53 -26.12 -36.47
N GLY A 522 48.49 -25.40 -37.04
CA GLY A 522 48.89 -25.50 -38.44
C GLY A 522 50.04 -24.53 -38.68
N GLU A 523 51.28 -25.02 -38.64
CA GLU A 523 52.50 -24.27 -38.96
C GLU A 523 52.39 -23.64 -40.35
N LEU A 524 52.54 -22.31 -40.45
CA LEU A 524 53.05 -21.64 -41.66
C LEU A 524 53.77 -20.33 -41.29
N THR A 525 54.84 -20.07 -42.04
CA THR A 525 55.91 -19.07 -41.92
C THR A 525 55.47 -17.60 -42.01
N PRO A 526 56.31 -16.64 -41.54
CA PRO A 526 55.98 -15.22 -41.54
C PRO A 526 56.38 -14.58 -42.88
N ASP A 527 55.43 -14.45 -43.80
CA ASP A 527 55.48 -13.46 -44.89
C ASP A 527 54.13 -13.39 -45.63
N ASN A 528 53.18 -12.62 -45.10
CA ASN A 528 52.16 -11.91 -45.90
C ASN A 528 51.28 -11.01 -45.01
N ASP A 529 51.70 -9.76 -44.82
CA ASP A 529 50.86 -8.71 -44.24
C ASP A 529 49.97 -8.09 -45.33
N ARG A 530 48.96 -8.86 -45.76
CA ARG A 530 47.79 -8.34 -46.47
C ARG A 530 46.57 -8.59 -45.61
N GLY A 531 46.11 -7.54 -44.93
CA GLY A 531 45.01 -7.55 -43.98
C GLY A 531 43.79 -8.35 -44.46
N LEU A 532 43.42 -9.36 -43.68
CA LEU A 532 42.15 -10.07 -43.80
C LEU A 532 41.00 -9.11 -43.49
N VAL A 533 40.34 -8.59 -44.53
CA VAL A 533 39.08 -7.85 -44.40
C VAL A 533 38.04 -8.82 -43.84
N ARG A 534 37.66 -8.65 -42.56
CA ARG A 534 36.58 -9.44 -41.93
C ARG A 534 35.26 -9.16 -42.67
N GLN A 535 34.61 -10.20 -43.17
CA GLN A 535 33.33 -10.07 -43.86
C GLN A 535 32.19 -9.74 -42.87
N PRO A 536 31.19 -8.93 -43.28
CA PRO A 536 29.98 -8.70 -42.48
C PRO A 536 29.23 -10.00 -42.17
N SER A 537 28.60 -10.05 -41.01
CA SER A 537 27.72 -11.14 -40.58
C SER A 537 26.50 -11.22 -41.49
N THR A 538 26.13 -12.45 -41.87
CA THR A 538 24.98 -12.72 -42.75
C THR A 538 23.85 -13.46 -42.04
N THR A 539 24.02 -13.77 -40.75
CA THR A 539 23.04 -14.49 -39.89
C THR A 539 22.57 -13.68 -38.68
N GLU A 540 23.35 -12.65 -38.28
CA GLU A 540 23.02 -11.76 -37.17
C GLU A 540 23.10 -10.29 -37.59
N TYR A 541 22.08 -9.49 -37.21
CA TYR A 541 22.02 -8.06 -37.53
C TYR A 541 22.20 -7.18 -36.29
N LEU A 542 22.61 -5.93 -36.51
CA LEU A 542 22.70 -4.89 -35.48
C LEU A 542 21.28 -4.42 -35.11
N PRO A 543 20.83 -4.57 -33.84
CA PRO A 543 19.45 -4.23 -33.45
C PRO A 543 19.15 -2.73 -33.54
N GLY A 544 20.13 -1.89 -33.22
CA GLY A 544 20.06 -0.44 -33.29
C GLY A 544 20.68 0.13 -34.57
N MET A 545 21.03 1.41 -34.52
CA MET A 545 21.75 2.10 -35.56
C MET A 545 23.27 1.92 -35.41
N LEU A 546 23.99 2.14 -36.51
CA LEU A 546 25.45 2.07 -36.53
C LEU A 546 26.08 3.18 -35.68
N THR A 547 27.00 2.80 -34.80
CA THR A 547 27.78 3.69 -33.94
C THR A 547 29.28 3.44 -34.14
N LEU A 548 30.14 4.36 -33.66
CA LEU A 548 31.59 4.16 -33.67
C LEU A 548 32.05 2.96 -32.82
N ASN A 549 31.22 2.51 -31.87
CA ASN A 549 31.51 1.38 -31.00
C ASN A 549 30.85 0.09 -31.50
N SER A 550 30.13 0.13 -32.62
CA SER A 550 29.45 -1.04 -33.17
C SER A 550 30.47 -2.06 -33.68
N PRO A 551 30.26 -3.38 -33.45
CA PRO A 551 31.16 -4.40 -33.97
C PRO A 551 31.31 -4.32 -35.49
N PRO A 552 32.54 -4.43 -36.04
CA PRO A 552 32.82 -4.14 -37.45
C PRO A 552 32.12 -5.08 -38.46
N SER A 553 31.56 -6.19 -38.00
CA SER A 553 30.83 -7.16 -38.83
C SER A 553 29.31 -7.09 -38.70
N LEU A 554 28.73 -6.18 -37.89
CA LEU A 554 27.28 -6.11 -37.70
C LEU A 554 26.71 -4.85 -38.36
N LEU A 555 25.67 -5.04 -39.18
CA LEU A 555 24.99 -3.97 -39.90
C LEU A 555 23.50 -3.90 -39.52
N PRO A 556 22.87 -2.72 -39.60
CA PRO A 556 21.44 -2.58 -39.32
C PRO A 556 20.59 -3.13 -40.48
N VAL A 557 19.36 -3.58 -40.18
CA VAL A 557 18.42 -4.12 -41.20
C VAL A 557 17.89 -3.05 -42.17
N PHE A 558 17.98 -1.77 -41.78
CA PHE A 558 17.58 -0.64 -42.61
C PHE A 558 18.46 0.57 -42.33
N SER A 559 18.65 1.43 -43.34
CA SER A 559 19.33 2.70 -43.15
C SER A 559 18.39 3.72 -42.51
N SER A 560 18.81 4.30 -41.38
CA SER A 560 18.15 5.46 -40.76
C SER A 560 18.55 6.80 -41.41
N TRP A 561 19.59 6.76 -42.26
CA TRP A 561 20.14 7.91 -42.99
C TRP A 561 19.69 7.87 -44.45
N SER A 562 19.58 9.03 -45.10
CA SER A 562 19.26 9.11 -46.54
C SER A 562 20.09 10.22 -47.18
N LEU A 563 20.77 9.94 -48.29
CA LEU A 563 21.59 10.91 -49.01
C LEU A 563 21.19 10.94 -50.49
N VAL A 564 20.51 12.01 -50.91
CA VAL A 564 19.92 12.16 -52.25
C VAL A 564 20.50 13.35 -53.00
N CYS A 565 20.68 13.20 -54.31
CA CYS A 565 21.07 14.25 -55.24
C CYS A 565 19.80 14.88 -55.84
N LEU A 566 19.60 16.17 -55.59
CA LEU A 566 18.49 16.94 -56.16
C LEU A 566 18.66 17.24 -57.64
N GLY A 567 19.89 17.17 -58.16
CA GLY A 567 20.28 17.49 -59.53
C GLY A 567 21.48 18.44 -59.61
N ALA A 568 21.58 19.22 -60.67
CA ALA A 568 22.69 20.13 -60.92
C ALA A 568 22.85 21.22 -59.85
N SER A 569 24.09 21.67 -59.60
CA SER A 569 24.40 22.73 -58.63
C SER A 569 23.68 24.06 -58.91
N SER A 570 23.27 24.30 -60.15
CA SER A 570 22.51 25.47 -60.58
C SER A 570 21.09 25.53 -60.01
N LEU A 571 20.59 24.44 -59.41
CA LEU A 571 19.30 24.44 -58.70
C LEU A 571 19.32 25.36 -57.46
N TYR A 572 20.50 25.68 -56.94
CA TYR A 572 20.66 26.67 -55.88
C TYR A 572 21.24 27.98 -56.45
N SER A 573 20.60 29.10 -56.10
CA SER A 573 21.10 30.43 -56.40
C SER A 573 21.34 31.20 -55.10
N HIS A 574 22.57 31.67 -54.90
CA HIS A 574 22.96 32.40 -53.68
C HIS A 574 22.23 33.74 -53.52
N ASN A 575 21.69 34.32 -54.60
CA ASN A 575 20.93 35.58 -54.56
C ASN A 575 19.44 35.37 -54.23
N LEU A 576 18.90 34.19 -54.56
CA LEU A 576 17.46 33.88 -54.39
C LEU A 576 17.19 32.94 -53.20
N GLY A 577 18.20 32.20 -52.73
CA GLY A 577 18.04 31.18 -51.72
C GLY A 577 17.26 29.97 -52.25
N LEU A 578 16.62 29.24 -51.33
CA LEU A 578 15.75 28.10 -51.63
C LEU A 578 14.32 28.60 -51.83
N SER A 579 13.74 28.38 -53.02
CA SER A 579 12.35 28.79 -53.30
C SER A 579 11.36 28.10 -52.38
N GLU A 580 10.41 28.85 -51.82
CA GLU A 580 9.32 28.33 -50.98
C GLU A 580 8.43 27.33 -51.75
N SER A 581 8.24 27.53 -53.06
CA SER A 581 7.49 26.61 -53.92
C SER A 581 8.10 25.22 -53.99
N HIS A 582 9.41 25.11 -53.82
CA HIS A 582 10.14 23.85 -53.88
C HIS A 582 10.55 23.34 -52.51
N HIS A 583 10.72 24.23 -51.53
CA HIS A 583 11.13 23.89 -50.16
C HIS A 583 10.24 24.67 -49.16
N PRO A 584 9.03 24.18 -48.88
CA PRO A 584 8.07 24.88 -48.02
C PRO A 584 8.46 24.80 -46.54
N GLY A 585 7.96 25.75 -45.74
CA GLY A 585 8.03 25.71 -44.28
C GLY A 585 9.22 26.43 -43.64
N PHE A 586 10.12 27.04 -44.44
CA PHE A 586 11.18 27.88 -43.89
C PHE A 586 10.62 29.15 -43.24
N LEU A 587 11.14 29.50 -42.07
CA LEU A 587 10.91 30.80 -41.46
C LEU A 587 11.45 31.90 -42.39
N SER A 588 10.78 33.05 -42.38
CA SER A 588 11.14 34.17 -43.27
C SER A 588 12.63 34.49 -43.18
N SER A 589 13.27 34.59 -44.35
CA SER A 589 14.69 34.96 -44.52
C SER A 589 15.71 33.94 -44.00
N THR A 590 15.32 32.69 -43.72
CA THR A 590 16.21 31.63 -43.18
C THR A 590 16.57 30.53 -44.20
N ASN A 591 16.07 30.65 -45.43
CA ASN A 591 16.10 29.66 -46.52
C ASN A 591 17.35 29.77 -47.42
N TYR A 592 18.51 30.12 -46.86
CA TYR A 592 19.76 30.32 -47.60
C TYR A 592 20.83 29.31 -47.18
N LEU A 593 21.79 29.03 -48.07
CA LEU A 593 22.97 28.24 -47.76
C LEU A 593 24.17 29.18 -47.54
N LEU A 594 25.10 28.74 -46.70
CA LEU A 594 26.29 29.50 -46.34
C LEU A 594 27.40 29.28 -47.37
N PRO A 595 28.00 30.33 -47.93
CA PRO A 595 29.21 30.19 -48.73
C PRO A 595 30.39 29.78 -47.84
N TRP A 596 31.10 28.74 -48.25
CA TRP A 596 32.28 28.21 -47.59
C TRP A 596 33.45 28.16 -48.57
N ASP A 597 34.41 29.07 -48.40
CA ASP A 597 35.63 29.12 -49.19
C ASP A 597 36.68 28.20 -48.57
N VAL A 598 37.09 27.17 -49.31
CA VAL A 598 38.04 26.14 -48.87
C VAL A 598 39.31 26.22 -49.69
N THR A 599 40.46 26.29 -49.02
CA THR A 599 41.77 26.24 -49.68
C THR A 599 42.20 24.78 -49.82
N VAL A 600 42.41 24.32 -51.05
CA VAL A 600 42.89 22.98 -51.38
C VAL A 600 44.35 23.08 -51.79
N TYR A 601 45.19 22.20 -51.23
CA TYR A 601 46.60 22.09 -51.56
C TYR A 601 46.80 20.96 -52.56
N SER A 602 47.34 21.28 -53.73
CA SER A 602 47.56 20.30 -54.79
C SER A 602 48.83 19.49 -54.54
N LYS A 603 48.76 18.17 -54.74
CA LYS A 603 49.94 17.27 -54.65
C LYS A 603 50.75 17.21 -55.95
N ALA A 604 50.23 17.72 -57.07
CA ALA A 604 50.88 17.62 -58.38
C ALA A 604 51.75 18.85 -58.71
N LYS A 605 53.05 18.62 -58.97
CA LYS A 605 53.99 19.65 -59.48
C LYS A 605 53.83 19.94 -60.99
N THR A 606 52.72 19.54 -61.61
CA THR A 606 52.55 19.57 -63.07
C THR A 606 51.40 20.49 -63.49
N SER A 607 51.79 21.70 -63.91
CA SER A 607 51.14 22.60 -64.90
C SER A 607 49.59 22.65 -64.96
N TRP A 608 48.98 23.47 -64.10
CA TRP A 608 47.67 24.08 -64.36
C TRP A 608 47.81 25.56 -64.76
N THR A 609 48.39 25.84 -65.93
CA THR A 609 48.50 27.22 -66.48
C THR A 609 47.31 27.64 -67.34
N ASN A 610 46.40 26.73 -67.72
CA ASN A 610 45.34 27.06 -68.70
C ASN A 610 43.91 27.25 -68.14
N VAL A 611 43.71 27.20 -66.82
CA VAL A 611 42.39 27.49 -66.19
C VAL A 611 42.42 28.71 -65.24
N ALA A 612 43.61 29.16 -64.84
CA ALA A 612 43.79 30.31 -63.94
C ALA A 612 43.49 31.68 -64.58
N THR A 613 43.32 31.76 -65.90
CA THR A 613 43.13 33.04 -66.62
C THR A 613 41.71 33.61 -66.59
N LYS A 614 40.71 32.89 -66.05
CA LYS A 614 39.32 33.40 -65.99
C LYS A 614 38.82 33.83 -64.60
N PHE A 615 39.63 33.71 -63.54
CA PHE A 615 39.17 33.99 -62.16
C PHE A 615 40.02 35.00 -61.36
N THR A 616 40.92 35.78 -61.98
CA THR A 616 41.72 36.79 -61.25
C THR A 616 41.51 38.22 -61.77
N ALA A 617 40.77 39.03 -61.01
CA ALA A 617 40.84 40.50 -60.98
C ALA A 617 40.20 40.95 -59.64
N ARG A 618 40.77 41.73 -58.72
CA ARG A 618 41.96 42.60 -58.65
C ARG A 618 42.48 42.57 -57.20
N GLY A 619 43.80 42.55 -56.98
CA GLY A 619 44.36 42.87 -55.66
C GLY A 619 45.79 42.37 -55.40
N ARG A 620 46.76 43.30 -55.44
CA ARG A 620 48.14 43.29 -54.91
C ARG A 620 49.01 42.03 -55.06
N ARG A 621 50.08 42.19 -55.86
CA ARG A 621 51.27 41.32 -55.97
C ARG A 621 51.93 41.13 -54.59
N GLY A 622 52.04 39.88 -54.14
CA GLY A 622 52.92 39.41 -53.08
C GLY A 622 53.91 38.37 -53.62
N ARG A 623 55.16 38.42 -53.14
CA ARG A 623 56.31 37.57 -53.50
C ARG A 623 56.01 36.05 -53.39
N PRO A 624 56.61 35.18 -54.21
CA PRO A 624 56.47 33.74 -54.05
C PRO A 624 57.43 33.23 -52.96
N MET A 625 56.88 32.64 -51.89
CA MET A 625 57.60 31.70 -51.01
C MET A 625 57.21 30.28 -51.42
N GLY A 626 58.19 29.38 -51.51
CA GLY A 626 58.04 28.02 -52.03
C GLY A 626 57.14 27.11 -51.21
N GLY A 627 55.82 27.23 -51.41
CA GLY A 627 54.81 26.29 -50.93
C GLY A 627 54.13 25.56 -52.09
N GLN A 628 53.50 24.41 -51.79
CA GLN A 628 52.66 23.63 -52.71
C GLN A 628 51.62 24.54 -53.41
N PRO A 629 51.27 24.32 -54.69
CA PRO A 629 50.25 25.10 -55.37
C PRO A 629 48.90 24.99 -54.63
N GLN A 630 48.33 26.12 -54.23
CA GLN A 630 47.06 26.21 -53.49
C GLN A 630 46.01 26.95 -54.32
N PHE A 631 44.75 26.50 -54.28
CA PHE A 631 43.62 27.20 -54.88
C PHE A 631 42.41 27.18 -53.94
N THR A 632 41.57 28.20 -54.03
CA THR A 632 40.36 28.34 -53.21
C THR A 632 39.12 27.98 -54.00
N VAL A 633 38.30 27.07 -53.48
CA VAL A 633 37.00 26.69 -54.05
C VAL A 633 35.87 27.15 -53.14
N LYS A 634 34.76 27.57 -53.74
CA LYS A 634 33.55 27.98 -53.01
C LYS A 634 32.51 26.87 -53.05
N VAL A 635 32.16 26.36 -51.88
CA VAL A 635 31.10 25.35 -51.66
C VAL A 635 29.95 26.03 -50.91
N PHE A 636 28.70 25.63 -51.15
CA PHE A 636 27.58 26.11 -50.31
C PHE A 636 27.09 25.00 -49.40
N ILE A 637 27.00 25.28 -48.10
CA ILE A 637 26.56 24.30 -47.08
C ILE A 637 25.42 24.85 -46.24
N GLY A 638 24.55 23.96 -45.73
CA GLY A 638 23.47 24.34 -44.82
C GLY A 638 23.13 23.23 -43.84
N VAL A 639 22.71 23.63 -42.64
CA VAL A 639 22.30 22.75 -41.53
C VAL A 639 20.87 23.10 -41.15
N GLU A 640 19.93 22.25 -41.55
CA GLU A 640 18.50 22.51 -41.49
C GLU A 640 17.85 21.92 -40.25
N TYR A 641 17.14 22.76 -39.50
CA TYR A 641 16.38 22.39 -38.32
C TYR A 641 14.90 22.34 -38.64
N GLU A 642 14.18 21.37 -38.08
CA GLU A 642 12.77 21.11 -38.30
C GLU A 642 12.06 20.89 -36.95
N CYS A 643 11.01 21.64 -36.66
CA CYS A 643 10.19 21.43 -35.45
C CYS A 643 8.96 20.57 -35.75
N SER A 644 8.34 19.99 -34.71
CA SER A 644 7.16 19.13 -34.85
C SER A 644 5.90 19.82 -35.43
N SER A 645 5.91 21.15 -35.53
CA SER A 645 4.89 21.95 -36.22
C SER A 645 5.19 22.20 -37.71
N GLY A 646 6.34 21.74 -38.22
CA GLY A 646 6.76 21.87 -39.62
C GLY A 646 7.50 23.16 -39.97
N HIS A 647 7.88 23.99 -38.99
CA HIS A 647 8.74 25.15 -39.25
C HIS A 647 10.19 24.72 -39.43
N ARG A 648 10.87 25.35 -40.39
CA ARG A 648 12.23 25.05 -40.78
C ARG A 648 13.11 26.30 -40.72
N PHE A 649 14.38 26.14 -40.42
CA PHE A 649 15.36 27.23 -40.50
C PHE A 649 16.78 26.68 -40.57
N MET A 650 17.69 27.46 -41.15
CA MET A 650 19.12 27.16 -41.14
C MET A 650 19.82 27.88 -39.99
N LEU A 651 20.86 27.28 -39.42
CA LEU A 651 21.78 27.99 -38.51
C LEU A 651 23.01 28.51 -39.26
N ALA A 652 23.49 29.70 -38.87
CA ALA A 652 24.73 30.31 -39.35
C ALA A 652 25.93 30.02 -38.43
N ALA A 653 25.65 29.65 -37.17
CA ALA A 653 26.61 29.23 -36.15
C ALA A 653 25.86 28.40 -35.09
N PRO A 654 26.55 27.68 -34.18
CA PRO A 654 25.90 26.85 -33.15
C PRO A 654 24.86 27.59 -32.30
N ASP A 655 25.03 28.89 -32.13
CA ASP A 655 24.24 29.78 -31.27
C ASP A 655 23.36 30.78 -32.06
N ARG A 656 23.32 30.68 -33.41
CA ARG A 656 22.73 31.74 -34.24
C ARG A 656 22.00 31.22 -35.47
N VAL A 657 20.72 31.57 -35.57
CA VAL A 657 19.88 31.34 -36.76
C VAL A 657 20.36 32.20 -37.93
N LEU A 658 20.45 31.61 -39.12
CA LEU A 658 20.78 32.31 -40.35
C LEU A 658 19.63 33.25 -40.76
N LYS A 659 19.95 34.52 -41.00
CA LYS A 659 19.03 35.50 -41.58
C LYS A 659 19.72 36.22 -42.73
N ALA A 660 19.13 36.18 -43.92
CA ALA A 660 19.63 36.89 -45.10
C ALA A 660 18.52 37.73 -45.74
N THR A 661 18.83 38.98 -46.08
CA THR A 661 17.88 39.87 -46.74
C THR A 661 17.62 39.37 -48.17
N PRO A 662 16.36 39.27 -48.62
CA PRO A 662 16.04 38.86 -49.99
C PRO A 662 16.80 39.67 -51.05
N GLY A 663 17.41 38.98 -52.02
CA GLY A 663 18.19 39.61 -53.10
C GLY A 663 19.59 40.11 -52.69
N SER A 664 20.01 39.89 -51.44
CA SER A 664 21.36 40.24 -50.95
C SER A 664 22.25 39.00 -50.79
N ILE A 665 23.57 39.21 -50.83
CA ILE A 665 24.56 38.16 -50.59
C ILE A 665 24.58 37.85 -49.08
N VAL A 666 24.53 36.56 -48.74
CA VAL A 666 24.68 36.07 -47.36
C VAL A 666 26.02 36.55 -46.79
N LYS A 667 25.98 37.35 -45.72
CA LYS A 667 27.18 37.91 -45.07
C LYS A 667 27.94 36.89 -44.22
N ASP A 668 27.23 35.89 -43.72
CA ASP A 668 27.80 34.84 -42.88
C ASP A 668 28.54 33.78 -43.71
N THR A 669 29.65 33.27 -43.19
CA THR A 669 30.45 32.23 -43.85
C THR A 669 30.17 30.86 -43.28
N GLY A 670 30.26 29.82 -44.11
CA GLY A 670 30.06 28.42 -43.70
C GLY A 670 31.16 27.89 -42.77
N THR A 671 32.26 28.63 -42.58
CA THR A 671 33.40 28.21 -41.76
C THR A 671 33.01 27.84 -40.33
N LYS A 672 32.08 28.58 -39.72
CA LYS A 672 31.60 28.29 -38.35
C LYS A 672 30.83 26.97 -38.29
N VAL A 673 29.97 26.71 -39.27
CA VAL A 673 29.20 25.47 -39.34
C VAL A 673 30.10 24.27 -39.67
N ALA A 674 31.15 24.46 -40.47
CA ALA A 674 32.07 23.39 -40.83
C ALA A 674 33.06 22.99 -39.71
N LYS A 675 33.47 23.96 -38.87
CA LYS A 675 34.54 23.80 -37.86
C LYS A 675 34.04 23.79 -36.40
N SER A 676 32.74 23.70 -36.16
CA SER A 676 32.18 23.69 -34.81
C SER A 676 31.14 22.59 -34.67
N ASP A 677 30.98 22.10 -33.44
CA ASP A 677 29.88 21.22 -33.10
C ASP A 677 28.56 21.99 -33.23
N MET A 678 27.59 21.43 -33.94
CA MET A 678 26.27 22.02 -34.11
C MET A 678 25.29 21.33 -33.14
N PRO A 679 24.40 22.06 -32.45
CA PRO A 679 23.42 21.44 -31.56
C PRO A 679 22.47 20.54 -32.35
N LEU A 680 22.11 19.37 -31.84
CA LEU A 680 21.11 18.52 -32.49
C LEU A 680 19.70 19.11 -32.32
N TYR A 681 19.45 19.87 -31.25
CA TYR A 681 18.18 20.52 -30.97
C TYR A 681 18.37 22.03 -30.72
N TYR A 682 17.53 22.85 -31.34
CA TYR A 682 17.58 24.30 -31.22
C TYR A 682 16.18 24.90 -31.00
N PRO A 683 16.00 25.92 -30.15
CA PRO A 683 14.69 26.55 -29.92
C PRO A 683 14.06 27.11 -31.21
N CYS A 684 12.83 26.70 -31.52
CA CYS A 684 12.07 27.21 -32.66
C CYS A 684 11.30 28.48 -32.28
N ALA A 685 11.27 29.46 -33.17
CA ALA A 685 10.47 30.69 -33.02
C ALA A 685 8.95 30.49 -33.22
N CYS A 686 8.42 29.28 -32.97
CA CYS A 686 7.00 29.01 -33.09
C CYS A 686 6.25 29.49 -31.83
N ARG A 687 4.94 29.77 -31.96
CA ARG A 687 4.11 30.23 -30.83
C ARG A 687 4.11 29.28 -29.63
N ALA A 688 4.36 27.99 -29.88
CA ALA A 688 4.38 26.95 -28.86
C ALA A 688 5.77 26.75 -28.19
N GLY A 689 6.79 27.54 -28.53
CA GLY A 689 8.11 27.48 -27.89
C GLY A 689 8.82 26.11 -28.00
N LYS A 690 8.53 25.34 -29.06
CA LYS A 690 9.05 23.98 -29.24
C LYS A 690 10.53 23.99 -29.66
N TYR A 691 11.22 22.88 -29.48
CA TYR A 691 12.53 22.66 -30.09
C TYR A 691 12.39 22.15 -31.53
N ALA A 692 13.35 22.52 -32.37
CA ALA A 692 13.56 21.99 -33.71
C ALA A 692 14.78 21.07 -33.69
N GLN A 693 14.70 19.93 -34.37
CA GLN A 693 15.79 18.97 -34.51
C GLN A 693 16.55 19.24 -35.81
N LEU A 694 17.87 19.11 -35.80
CA LEU A 694 18.68 19.10 -37.01
C LEU A 694 18.32 17.85 -37.84
N MET A 695 17.64 18.07 -38.96
CA MET A 695 17.08 17.00 -39.79
C MET A 695 17.75 16.87 -41.15
N ARG A 696 18.39 17.92 -41.71
CA ARG A 696 19.02 17.84 -43.04
C ARG A 696 20.34 18.62 -43.14
N LEU A 697 21.27 18.08 -43.92
CA LEU A 697 22.50 18.74 -44.37
C LEU A 697 22.42 19.00 -45.87
N HIS A 698 22.69 20.22 -46.28
CA HIS A 698 22.66 20.65 -47.67
C HIS A 698 24.08 20.90 -48.15
N VAL A 699 24.45 20.37 -49.32
CA VAL A 699 25.76 20.61 -49.93
C VAL A 699 25.60 20.84 -51.43
N VAL A 700 26.05 22.00 -51.90
CA VAL A 700 26.15 22.31 -53.33
C VAL A 700 27.62 22.25 -53.72
N THR A 701 27.98 21.26 -54.52
CA THR A 701 29.35 20.99 -54.94
C THR A 701 29.77 21.91 -56.10
N PRO A 702 31.04 22.37 -56.14
CA PRO A 702 31.51 23.28 -57.17
C PRO A 702 31.76 22.55 -58.50
N LYS A 703 32.00 23.33 -59.56
CA LYS A 703 32.49 22.83 -60.86
C LYS A 703 34.00 22.55 -60.89
N ALA A 704 34.71 22.96 -59.84
CA ALA A 704 36.15 22.75 -59.72
C ALA A 704 36.47 21.25 -59.51
N PRO A 705 37.66 20.77 -59.92
CA PRO A 705 38.08 19.38 -59.80
C PRO A 705 38.40 19.00 -58.34
N VAL A 706 37.39 18.98 -57.47
CA VAL A 706 37.49 18.61 -56.05
C VAL A 706 36.37 17.64 -55.66
N TYR A 707 36.63 16.78 -54.68
CA TYR A 707 35.60 15.96 -54.03
C TYR A 707 35.12 16.66 -52.76
N CYS A 708 33.83 16.98 -52.68
CA CYS A 708 33.22 17.33 -51.40
C CYS A 708 32.85 16.03 -50.65
N THR A 709 33.05 15.99 -49.35
CA THR A 709 32.76 14.80 -48.52
C THR A 709 31.83 15.11 -47.35
N LEU A 710 31.02 14.14 -46.96
CA LEU A 710 30.19 14.17 -45.76
C LEU A 710 30.58 13.06 -44.78
N ASN A 711 30.78 13.40 -43.50
CA ASN A 711 31.08 12.46 -42.42
C ASN A 711 30.31 12.84 -41.13
N PRO A 712 28.98 12.72 -41.11
CA PRO A 712 28.20 13.12 -39.96
C PRO A 712 28.44 12.17 -38.78
N LYS A 713 28.75 12.76 -37.62
CA LYS A 713 28.89 12.07 -36.34
C LYS A 713 27.96 12.71 -35.34
N VAL A 714 26.91 12.00 -34.90
CA VAL A 714 25.90 12.56 -33.99
C VAL A 714 26.02 11.93 -32.62
N GLN A 715 26.11 12.75 -31.59
CA GLN A 715 26.05 12.34 -30.20
C GLN A 715 24.73 12.87 -29.59
N PRO A 716 23.74 12.00 -29.30
CA PRO A 716 22.40 12.43 -28.91
C PRO A 716 22.28 12.85 -27.43
N ALA A 717 23.29 12.57 -26.61
CA ALA A 717 23.43 13.10 -25.26
C ALA A 717 24.90 13.03 -24.84
N GLN A 718 25.32 13.82 -23.85
CA GLN A 718 26.65 13.68 -23.26
C GLN A 718 26.85 12.24 -22.73
N GLY A 719 27.94 11.58 -23.16
CA GLY A 719 28.23 10.19 -22.79
C GLY A 719 27.54 9.13 -23.66
N ALA A 720 26.58 9.51 -24.52
CA ALA A 720 25.92 8.57 -25.42
C ALA A 720 26.85 8.13 -26.58
N PRO A 721 26.59 6.95 -27.19
CA PRO A 721 27.28 6.50 -28.38
C PRO A 721 27.25 7.51 -29.52
N ILE A 722 28.31 7.52 -30.33
CA ILE A 722 28.41 8.40 -31.50
C ILE A 722 27.88 7.65 -32.72
N PHE A 723 26.76 8.12 -33.25
CA PHE A 723 26.07 7.55 -34.41
C PHE A 723 26.69 8.03 -35.72
N VAL A 724 26.84 7.10 -36.66
CA VAL A 724 27.46 7.34 -37.97
C VAL A 724 26.63 6.74 -39.10
N SER A 725 26.84 7.23 -40.32
CA SER A 725 26.19 6.70 -41.53
C SER A 725 26.91 5.49 -42.14
N ASN A 726 28.22 5.37 -41.94
CA ASN A 726 29.08 4.29 -42.43
C ASN A 726 30.39 4.22 -41.59
N LEU A 727 31.11 3.09 -41.66
CA LEU A 727 32.44 2.92 -41.02
C LEU A 727 33.61 3.17 -41.98
N ASP A 728 33.38 3.13 -43.30
CA ASP A 728 34.41 3.24 -44.34
C ASP A 728 34.96 4.67 -44.56
N GLY A 729 34.62 5.60 -43.67
CA GLY A 729 35.06 6.99 -43.73
C GLY A 729 34.13 7.93 -44.53
N PRO A 730 34.58 9.16 -44.82
CA PRO A 730 33.76 10.21 -45.41
C PRO A 730 33.15 9.83 -46.77
N THR A 731 31.85 10.05 -46.93
CA THR A 731 31.13 9.79 -48.18
C THR A 731 31.45 10.88 -49.22
N LYS A 732 31.99 10.49 -50.38
CA LYS A 732 32.31 11.41 -51.50
C LYS A 732 31.07 11.78 -52.30
N LEU A 733 30.92 13.07 -52.62
CA LEU A 733 29.81 13.61 -53.41
C LEU A 733 30.25 13.89 -54.86
N THR A 734 29.31 13.75 -55.79
CA THR A 734 29.55 14.08 -57.21
C THR A 734 29.72 15.59 -57.40
N GLN A 735 30.50 15.98 -58.41
CA GLN A 735 30.76 17.38 -58.75
C GLN A 735 29.55 18.07 -59.37
N SER A 736 29.53 19.40 -59.31
CA SER A 736 28.49 20.24 -59.95
C SER A 736 27.05 19.81 -59.62
N ALA A 737 26.81 19.34 -58.38
CA ALA A 737 25.56 18.75 -57.94
C ALA A 737 25.07 19.36 -56.63
N TYR A 738 23.77 19.22 -56.35
CA TYR A 738 23.15 19.61 -55.09
C TYR A 738 22.68 18.36 -54.33
N TRP A 739 23.36 18.06 -53.22
CA TRP A 739 23.09 16.94 -52.34
C TRP A 739 22.36 17.36 -51.06
N VAL A 740 21.47 16.50 -50.59
CA VAL A 740 20.77 16.62 -49.29
C VAL A 740 20.89 15.33 -48.51
N MET A 741 21.43 15.41 -47.30
CA MET A 741 21.49 14.30 -46.37
C MET A 741 20.44 14.48 -45.27
N ARG A 742 19.51 13.54 -45.13
CA ARG A 742 18.54 13.51 -44.03
C ARG A 742 19.09 12.70 -42.86
N LEU A 743 19.07 13.31 -41.69
CA LEU A 743 19.47 12.71 -40.41
C LEU A 743 18.31 11.85 -39.84
N PRO A 744 18.64 10.87 -38.98
CA PRO A 744 17.66 10.09 -38.22
C PRO A 744 16.72 10.99 -37.39
N TYR A 745 15.45 10.61 -37.32
CA TYR A 745 14.45 11.28 -36.49
C TYR A 745 14.59 10.87 -35.01
N VAL A 746 14.81 9.58 -34.75
CA VAL A 746 15.13 9.05 -33.41
C VAL A 746 16.46 8.30 -33.46
N TYR A 747 17.31 8.48 -32.45
CA TYR A 747 18.58 7.76 -32.34
C TYR A 747 18.41 6.57 -31.41
N VAL A 748 18.79 5.37 -31.87
CA VAL A 748 18.59 4.12 -31.13
C VAL A 748 19.87 3.30 -31.18
N ALA A 749 20.45 3.02 -30.01
CA ALA A 749 21.56 2.07 -29.85
C ALA A 749 21.04 0.88 -29.04
N ASP A 750 21.28 -0.34 -29.52
CA ASP A 750 20.87 -1.59 -28.88
C ASP A 750 19.36 -1.67 -28.61
N LYS A 751 18.93 -1.44 -27.36
CA LYS A 751 17.53 -1.37 -26.92
C LYS A 751 17.13 0.00 -26.36
N GLU A 752 18.07 0.93 -26.28
CA GLU A 752 17.85 2.27 -25.75
C GLU A 752 17.63 3.27 -26.87
N HIS A 753 16.65 4.15 -26.68
CA HIS A 753 16.39 5.27 -27.57
C HIS A 753 16.63 6.58 -26.84
N PHE A 754 17.24 7.52 -27.54
CA PHE A 754 17.59 8.80 -26.95
C PHE A 754 16.49 9.83 -27.20
N GLN A 755 15.92 10.33 -26.12
CA GLN A 755 14.96 11.43 -26.15
C GLN A 755 15.67 12.77 -26.38
N GLN A 756 14.87 13.81 -26.63
CA GLN A 756 15.37 15.16 -26.83
C GLN A 756 16.26 15.62 -25.66
N ASN A 757 17.51 15.98 -25.96
CA ASN A 757 18.48 16.42 -24.96
C ASN A 757 19.23 17.67 -25.44
N THR A 758 19.41 18.67 -24.57
CA THR A 758 20.09 19.93 -24.92
C THR A 758 21.59 19.77 -25.11
N SER A 759 22.20 18.73 -24.55
CA SER A 759 23.63 18.39 -24.75
C SER A 759 23.90 17.68 -26.09
N ALA A 760 22.85 17.31 -26.81
CA ALA A 760 22.94 16.59 -28.07
C ALA A 760 23.59 17.45 -29.17
N ARG A 761 24.50 16.87 -29.95
CA ARG A 761 25.30 17.60 -30.94
C ARG A 761 25.66 16.75 -32.16
N LEU A 762 25.69 17.39 -33.32
CA LEU A 762 26.43 16.95 -34.50
C LEU A 762 27.88 17.43 -34.34
N LEU A 763 28.82 16.50 -34.25
CA LEU A 763 30.24 16.80 -34.03
C LEU A 763 30.87 17.46 -35.27
N GLN A 764 31.85 18.32 -35.05
CA GLN A 764 32.63 18.99 -36.08
C GLN A 764 33.31 18.00 -37.04
N GLY A 765 33.71 18.50 -38.22
CA GLY A 765 34.35 17.66 -39.25
C GLY A 765 33.37 16.93 -40.18
N VAL A 766 32.10 17.36 -40.18
CA VAL A 766 31.06 16.80 -41.06
C VAL A 766 31.34 17.09 -42.53
N PHE A 767 31.77 18.31 -42.86
CA PHE A 767 32.02 18.74 -44.24
C PHE A 767 33.51 18.69 -44.53
N GLY A 768 33.90 18.11 -45.67
CA GLY A 768 35.28 18.08 -46.14
C GLY A 768 35.39 18.40 -47.63
N VAL A 769 36.57 18.82 -48.06
CA VAL A 769 36.92 19.00 -49.47
C VAL A 769 38.32 18.45 -49.69
N THR A 770 38.46 17.53 -50.65
CA THR A 770 39.74 16.95 -51.04
C THR A 770 39.98 17.17 -52.53
N GLU A 771 41.24 17.19 -52.95
CA GLU A 771 41.60 17.20 -54.38
C GLU A 771 41.05 15.93 -55.07
N MET A 772 40.61 16.04 -56.32
CA MET A 772 40.40 14.84 -57.14
C MET A 772 41.75 14.38 -57.67
N GLU A 773 42.01 13.08 -57.58
CA GLU A 773 43.21 12.45 -58.15
C GLU A 773 43.28 12.61 -59.67
#